data_AF-A0A1F7F0U0-F1
#
_entry.id   AF-A0A1F7F0U0-F1
#
_cell.length_a   1.000
_cell.length_b   1.000
_cell.length_c   1.000
_cell.angle_alpha   90.00
_cell.angle_beta   90.00
_cell.angle_gamma   90.00
#
_symmetry.space_group_name_H-M   'P 1'
#
loop_
_entity.id
_entity.type
_entity.pdbx_description
1 polymer ?
#
loop_
_entity_poly.entity_id
_entity_poly.type
_entity_poly.pdbx_seq_one_letter_code
_entity_poly.pdbx_strand_id
1 'polypeptide(L)'
;MRTIITAILVSALVSFSTAALSTHSFTNKALRGSHPSTLTYGSGKIIINLSSIYGAQAYRAIFCPNRQRGSSGGYPAGAYSRKSMLLTSTAGDTLEIIGPRFVSFDATAPVQAALVSGTPCTLLVVNAAGLAGQGEMLQLDVMCDQPAQAAITQVTDAAAVFQDGDAMITFTEIDSFIKDPNILWCDYGTIASRFNSSSSGDWTGNVEKIRYRIYRSTSPITESSLLNAEFVDEKTPLSGWDPNYYGLNQYCDNAKGVKRLPVDDGVLAGVATGIYVNRFQETAPESAYYFISRSVDGAEDFSSLVAGNNVTNGVEESPGPGRVVLRETILNTSFDYKSNINLEYYVKWDCYPAYMTPSHAVDYLVAIPAVVSDSPSLYMALHCWGGSINGCWARWANYPDSGIFVSTNQDPWDWWTACNENYGTIKGFEDGTVKPFTAKRYLDFVFKFMKDKYNINTERIMAGGQSMGGSGASMWGMRSGHIFRSLNSYVGVHITRMSPTYTSSFIGVYGDTSWNVNYSSEILQEYGYPVITAADSYNVWDYWDNTKWLAANPAVETPYISFSNGVNDGGIGWPQAILNLNTMVATKRPQNFHWAHQGHQTTSVYHHLKQGLHTSIPAFTNASDNGVLPMAAGQLDSVGDYNRYFLWDYTTIVDQSDRWEMTMWLDAASPAATASVDVTPRRIQNLEHGAGSTYAWELDEGVTVIASGTTSADQNGIVTVPQVALSKTHRTLKLSCNTCITTGVEPRLSTVTSIDAFPNPFNPSVQIMLNGHGVKSLRIYNANGRIVADLTSNVRNGKSAAQSSVQWDASRLSSGMYIVKAVAGNRIITKKLVLMR
;
A
#
# COMPACT_ATOMS: atom_id res chain seq x y z
N MET A 1 70.31 33.35 23.90
CA MET A 1 69.49 34.49 23.40
C MET A 1 68.26 33.93 22.71
N ARG A 2 67.09 34.57 22.94
CA ARG A 2 65.75 34.30 22.37
C ARG A 2 64.96 33.20 23.10
N THR A 3 64.43 33.49 24.30
CA THR A 3 63.14 34.15 24.62
C THR A 3 61.95 33.19 24.44
N ILE A 4 61.55 32.59 25.58
CA ILE A 4 60.29 31.88 25.80
C ILE A 4 59.19 32.94 25.91
N ILE A 5 58.19 32.88 25.03
CA ILE A 5 56.95 33.66 25.17
C ILE A 5 55.90 32.70 25.72
N THR A 6 55.61 32.84 27.01
CA THR A 6 54.46 32.24 27.67
C THR A 6 53.22 33.08 27.32
N ALA A 7 52.39 32.59 26.40
CA ALA A 7 51.07 33.16 26.16
C ALA A 7 50.09 32.60 27.20
N ILE A 8 49.71 33.42 28.17
CA ILE A 8 48.61 33.16 29.10
C ILE A 8 47.31 33.30 28.30
N LEU A 9 46.70 32.17 27.92
CA LEU A 9 45.30 32.17 27.49
C LEU A 9 44.45 32.33 28.75
N VAL A 10 43.93 33.54 28.97
CA VAL A 10 42.80 33.75 29.87
C VAL A 10 41.57 33.20 29.16
N SER A 11 41.24 31.95 29.41
CA SER A 11 39.92 31.40 29.11
C SER A 11 38.91 32.09 30.01
N ALA A 12 38.31 33.17 29.51
CA ALA A 12 37.05 33.66 30.05
C ALA A 12 36.00 32.57 29.78
N LEU A 13 35.82 31.67 30.75
CA LEU A 13 34.62 30.86 30.89
C LEU A 13 33.47 31.84 31.14
N VAL A 14 32.93 32.40 30.06
CA VAL A 14 31.56 32.87 30.06
C VAL A 14 30.73 31.60 30.16
N SER A 15 30.33 31.25 31.38
CA SER A 15 29.22 30.34 31.59
C SER A 15 27.99 31.01 30.99
N PHE A 16 27.75 30.77 29.71
CA PHE A 16 26.39 30.91 29.19
C PHE A 16 25.59 29.89 30.00
N SER A 17 24.79 30.37 30.96
CA SER A 17 23.63 29.61 31.37
C SER A 17 22.82 29.45 30.09
N THR A 18 22.89 28.28 29.45
CA THR A 18 21.89 27.93 28.46
C THR A 18 20.57 28.06 29.21
N ALA A 19 19.75 29.02 28.80
CA ALA A 19 18.42 29.12 29.36
C ALA A 19 17.74 27.78 29.05
N ALA A 20 17.20 27.13 30.09
CA ALA A 20 16.75 25.75 29.99
C ALA A 20 15.75 25.61 28.83
N LEU A 21 16.03 24.72 27.89
CA LEU A 21 15.18 24.50 26.72
C LEU A 21 13.88 23.82 27.15
N SER A 22 12.74 24.30 26.67
CA SER A 22 11.44 23.66 26.95
C SER A 22 10.41 23.93 25.85
N THR A 23 9.27 23.24 25.91
CA THR A 23 8.08 23.57 25.11
C THR A 23 7.00 24.15 26.02
N HIS A 24 6.56 25.37 25.75
CA HIS A 24 5.40 26.00 26.39
C HIS A 24 4.15 25.84 25.55
N SER A 25 3.04 25.44 26.17
CA SER A 25 1.76 25.22 25.50
C SER A 25 0.73 26.30 25.85
N PHE A 26 0.11 26.88 24.83
CA PHE A 26 -0.92 27.91 24.91
C PHE A 26 -2.25 27.33 24.44
N THR A 27 -3.29 27.34 25.29
CA THR A 27 -4.55 26.65 25.00
C THR A 27 -5.78 27.53 25.16
N ASN A 28 -6.89 27.09 24.57
CA ASN A 28 -8.22 27.69 24.77
C ASN A 28 -8.97 27.14 26.00
N LYS A 29 -8.31 26.36 26.86
CA LYS A 29 -8.94 25.69 28.00
C LYS A 29 -8.42 26.25 29.31
N ALA A 30 -9.31 26.36 30.29
CA ALA A 30 -9.01 27.05 31.56
C ALA A 30 -8.04 26.31 32.49
N LEU A 31 -7.84 25.00 32.28
CA LEU A 31 -7.04 24.13 33.16
C LEU A 31 -5.99 23.31 32.39
N ARG A 32 -5.66 23.67 31.15
CA ARG A 32 -4.77 22.87 30.29
C ARG A 32 -3.64 23.70 29.68
N GLY A 33 -2.52 23.04 29.48
CA GLY A 33 -1.29 23.63 28.95
C GLY A 33 -0.54 24.44 29.99
N SER A 34 0.67 24.88 29.63
CA SER A 34 1.47 25.80 30.44
C SER A 34 0.69 27.10 30.70
N HIS A 35 0.08 27.63 29.63
CA HIS A 35 -0.60 28.91 29.61
C HIS A 35 -2.08 28.73 29.24
N PRO A 36 -2.96 28.36 30.20
CA PRO A 36 -4.38 28.15 29.95
C PRO A 36 -5.12 29.45 29.59
N SER A 37 -6.20 29.34 28.82
CA SER A 37 -7.05 30.48 28.39
C SER A 37 -6.32 31.61 27.65
N THR A 38 -5.18 31.31 27.03
CA THR A 38 -4.38 32.31 26.28
C THR A 38 -4.60 32.25 24.77
N LEU A 39 -5.33 31.24 24.28
CA LEU A 39 -5.69 31.08 22.88
C LEU A 39 -7.20 31.24 22.69
N THR A 40 -7.61 32.05 21.73
CA THR A 40 -9.02 32.23 21.35
C THR A 40 -9.21 32.07 19.85
N TYR A 41 -10.38 31.58 19.44
CA TYR A 41 -10.80 31.55 18.04
C TYR A 41 -12.16 32.22 17.90
N GLY A 42 -12.24 33.22 17.02
CA GLY A 42 -13.47 33.97 16.74
C GLY A 42 -13.29 34.89 15.54
N SER A 43 -14.38 35.17 14.81
CA SER A 43 -14.37 36.07 13.66
C SER A 43 -13.30 35.75 12.61
N GLY A 44 -13.02 34.44 12.38
CA GLY A 44 -12.02 33.98 11.42
C GLY A 44 -10.57 34.20 11.84
N LYS A 45 -10.30 34.46 13.13
CA LYS A 45 -8.96 34.71 13.66
C LYS A 45 -8.68 33.83 14.87
N ILE A 46 -7.48 33.28 14.92
CA ILE A 46 -6.92 32.60 16.08
C ILE A 46 -5.92 33.58 16.71
N ILE A 47 -6.17 33.98 17.95
CA ILE A 47 -5.34 34.95 18.66
C ILE A 47 -4.71 34.24 19.86
N ILE A 48 -3.38 34.28 19.94
CA ILE A 48 -2.59 33.64 20.99
C ILE A 48 -1.80 34.71 21.76
N ASN A 49 -2.07 34.82 23.06
CA ASN A 49 -1.32 35.69 23.94
C ASN A 49 -0.02 35.02 24.39
N LEU A 50 1.11 35.53 23.88
CA LEU A 50 2.46 35.00 24.17
C LEU A 50 3.19 35.75 25.30
N SER A 51 2.49 36.61 26.06
CA SER A 51 3.13 37.53 27.01
C SER A 51 3.97 36.86 28.10
N SER A 52 3.69 35.59 28.41
CA SER A 52 4.43 34.81 29.39
C SER A 52 5.83 34.39 28.94
N ILE A 53 6.14 34.48 27.64
CA ILE A 53 7.44 34.13 27.05
C ILE A 53 8.01 35.28 26.20
N TYR A 54 7.54 36.52 26.40
CA TYR A 54 8.14 37.67 25.71
C TYR A 54 9.63 37.82 26.07
N GLY A 55 10.45 38.02 25.05
CA GLY A 55 11.91 38.03 25.17
C GLY A 55 12.57 36.66 24.97
N ALA A 56 11.79 35.57 24.88
CA ALA A 56 12.31 34.25 24.51
C ALA A 56 12.61 34.14 23.01
N GLN A 57 13.60 33.33 22.66
CA GLN A 57 13.84 32.84 21.32
C GLN A 57 13.00 31.57 21.07
N ALA A 58 12.02 31.65 20.17
CA ALA A 58 11.28 30.47 19.71
C ALA A 58 12.04 29.74 18.59
N TYR A 59 12.22 28.43 18.74
CA TYR A 59 12.90 27.56 17.79
C TYR A 59 11.94 26.78 16.90
N ARG A 60 10.76 26.41 17.44
CA ARG A 60 9.71 25.68 16.74
C ARG A 60 8.36 26.05 17.36
N ALA A 61 7.34 26.27 16.53
CA ALA A 61 5.98 26.39 17.02
C ALA A 61 5.00 25.55 16.20
N ILE A 62 4.23 24.70 16.86
CA ILE A 62 3.28 23.78 16.24
C ILE A 62 1.87 24.17 16.67
N PHE A 63 1.03 24.57 15.72
CA PHE A 63 -0.38 24.80 15.98
C PHE A 63 -1.18 23.51 15.73
N CYS A 64 -1.85 23.04 16.78
CA CYS A 64 -2.69 21.86 16.78
C CYS A 64 -4.18 22.27 16.74
N PRO A 65 -4.85 22.17 15.58
CA PRO A 65 -6.29 22.48 15.46
C PRO A 65 -7.18 21.37 16.04
N ASN A 66 -6.60 20.21 16.37
CA ASN A 66 -7.25 19.07 17.02
C ASN A 66 -8.49 18.51 16.27
N ARG A 67 -8.44 18.52 14.93
CA ARG A 67 -9.50 18.00 14.04
C ARG A 67 -9.47 16.47 13.87
N GLN A 68 -8.35 15.81 14.17
CA GLN A 68 -8.06 14.43 13.76
C GLN A 68 -9.08 13.39 14.26
N ARG A 69 -9.67 13.60 15.43
CA ARG A 69 -10.59 12.66 16.06
C ARG A 69 -11.95 13.33 16.16
N GLY A 70 -12.76 13.25 15.09
CA GLY A 70 -14.05 13.97 14.99
C GLY A 70 -14.88 13.61 13.77
N SER A 71 -16.20 13.56 13.94
CA SER A 71 -17.19 13.49 12.85
C SER A 71 -17.13 14.72 11.92
N SER A 72 -16.49 15.79 12.37
CA SER A 72 -16.29 17.05 11.63
C SER A 72 -15.07 17.03 10.70
N GLY A 73 -14.41 15.90 10.45
CA GLY A 73 -13.37 15.88 9.41
C GLY A 73 -12.46 14.68 9.29
N GLY A 74 -12.40 13.80 10.30
CA GLY A 74 -11.62 12.56 10.23
C GLY A 74 -12.30 11.46 9.40
N TYR A 75 -13.61 11.60 9.15
CA TYR A 75 -14.39 10.67 8.34
C TYR A 75 -14.90 11.38 7.07
N PRO A 76 -14.64 10.83 5.87
CA PRO A 76 -14.93 11.51 4.60
C PRO A 76 -16.41 11.77 4.31
N ALA A 77 -17.35 11.23 5.09
CA ALA A 77 -18.76 11.61 5.00
C ALA A 77 -19.11 12.97 5.64
N GLY A 78 -18.19 13.61 6.39
CA GLY A 78 -18.39 14.96 6.91
C GLY A 78 -18.12 16.03 5.85
N ALA A 79 -18.95 17.09 5.78
CA ALA A 79 -18.83 18.16 4.77
C ALA A 79 -17.43 18.84 4.70
N TYR A 80 -16.64 18.71 5.76
CA TYR A 80 -15.34 19.35 5.91
C TYR A 80 -14.15 18.54 5.37
N SER A 81 -14.29 17.22 5.16
CA SER A 81 -13.23 16.34 4.61
C SER A 81 -12.86 16.67 3.16
N ARG A 82 -13.76 17.36 2.46
CA ARG A 82 -13.63 17.73 1.05
C ARG A 82 -12.48 18.69 0.79
N LYS A 83 -12.27 19.67 1.68
CA LYS A 83 -11.31 20.77 1.48
C LYS A 83 -10.26 20.82 2.59
N SER A 84 -9.05 21.22 2.21
CA SER A 84 -7.95 21.46 3.15
C SER A 84 -8.29 22.58 4.15
N MET A 85 -7.95 22.38 5.43
CA MET A 85 -7.90 23.48 6.39
C MET A 85 -6.76 24.41 5.99
N LEU A 86 -7.03 25.73 5.94
CA LEU A 86 -6.07 26.71 5.43
C LEU A 86 -5.96 27.88 6.41
N LEU A 87 -4.74 28.11 6.90
CA LEU A 87 -4.38 29.19 7.80
C LEU A 87 -3.31 30.08 7.16
N THR A 88 -3.38 31.39 7.41
CA THR A 88 -2.33 32.33 7.01
C THR A 88 -1.83 33.17 8.19
N SER A 89 -0.61 33.69 8.10
CA SER A 89 -0.08 34.70 9.00
C SER A 89 -0.73 36.07 8.72
N THR A 90 -0.56 37.03 9.62
CA THR A 90 -0.94 38.44 9.34
C THR A 90 -0.11 39.08 8.24
N ALA A 91 1.03 38.49 7.87
CA ALA A 91 1.84 38.91 6.72
C ALA A 91 1.31 38.35 5.39
N GLY A 92 0.35 37.42 5.42
CA GLY A 92 -0.27 36.80 4.24
C GLY A 92 0.31 35.44 3.85
N ASP A 93 1.32 34.94 4.57
CA ASP A 93 1.95 33.65 4.28
C ASP A 93 1.05 32.49 4.69
N THR A 94 0.91 31.49 3.82
CA THR A 94 0.20 30.25 4.16
C THR A 94 1.04 29.39 5.08
N LEU A 95 0.44 28.93 6.19
CA LEU A 95 1.11 28.02 7.12
C LEU A 95 1.23 26.63 6.49
N GLU A 96 2.39 26.01 6.64
CA GLU A 96 2.64 24.64 6.19
C GLU A 96 1.90 23.63 7.07
N ILE A 97 1.31 22.60 6.47
CA ILE A 97 0.75 21.45 7.19
C ILE A 97 1.87 20.44 7.44
N ILE A 98 2.17 20.16 8.70
CA ILE A 98 3.33 19.37 9.12
C ILE A 98 3.12 17.88 8.84
N GLY A 99 4.03 17.29 8.06
CA GLY A 99 4.17 15.83 7.92
C GLY A 99 4.82 15.19 9.16
N PRO A 100 4.78 13.86 9.29
CA PRO A 100 4.23 12.90 8.34
C PRO A 100 2.73 12.62 8.53
N ARG A 101 2.10 13.14 9.60
CA ARG A 101 0.67 12.90 9.88
C ARG A 101 -0.29 13.90 9.24
N PHE A 102 0.19 15.10 8.90
CA PHE A 102 -0.61 16.17 8.29
C PHE A 102 -1.85 16.56 9.13
N VAL A 103 -1.66 16.76 10.43
CA VAL A 103 -2.73 17.11 11.40
C VAL A 103 -2.49 18.40 12.19
N SER A 104 -1.37 19.06 11.94
CA SER A 104 -0.94 20.29 12.60
C SER A 104 -0.29 21.24 11.61
N PHE A 105 -0.10 22.49 12.02
CA PHE A 105 0.53 23.54 11.21
C PHE A 105 1.84 24.00 11.83
N ASP A 106 2.80 24.35 10.96
CA ASP A 106 3.99 25.09 11.37
C ASP A 106 3.63 26.56 11.54
N ALA A 107 3.73 27.03 12.78
CA ALA A 107 3.48 28.41 13.18
C ALA A 107 4.76 29.11 13.66
N THR A 108 5.94 28.56 13.36
CA THR A 108 7.23 29.05 13.87
C THR A 108 7.48 30.51 13.47
N ALA A 109 7.37 30.83 12.19
CA ALA A 109 7.59 32.19 11.68
C ALA A 109 6.63 33.24 12.28
N PRO A 110 5.29 33.05 12.29
CA PRO A 110 4.38 34.03 12.89
C PRO A 110 4.59 34.19 14.42
N VAL A 111 4.97 33.12 15.13
CA VAL A 111 5.30 33.20 16.56
C VAL A 111 6.57 34.01 16.78
N GLN A 112 7.64 33.73 16.03
CA GLN A 112 8.89 34.49 16.11
C GLN A 112 8.65 35.99 15.85
N ALA A 113 7.86 36.32 14.83
CA ALA A 113 7.50 37.71 14.53
C ALA A 113 6.75 38.38 15.71
N ALA A 114 5.78 37.67 16.30
CA ALA A 114 4.99 38.16 17.42
C ALA A 114 5.81 38.38 18.70
N LEU A 115 6.79 37.51 18.97
CA LEU A 115 7.70 37.66 20.11
C LEU A 115 8.63 38.88 19.94
N VAL A 116 9.13 39.13 18.73
CA VAL A 116 9.95 40.31 18.42
C VAL A 116 9.16 41.61 18.56
N SER A 117 7.89 41.62 18.14
CA SER A 117 7.04 42.80 18.24
C SER A 117 6.42 43.01 19.63
N GLY A 118 6.47 42.01 20.52
CA GLY A 118 5.80 42.05 21.81
C GLY A 118 4.26 42.07 21.70
N THR A 119 3.71 41.46 20.65
CA THR A 119 2.26 41.42 20.38
C THR A 119 1.73 39.99 20.43
N PRO A 120 0.41 39.79 20.61
CA PRO A 120 -0.20 38.48 20.41
C PRO A 120 0.09 37.94 19.00
N CYS A 121 0.32 36.63 18.89
CA CYS A 121 0.37 35.96 17.59
C CYS A 121 -1.06 35.83 17.04
N THR A 122 -1.27 36.24 15.80
CA THR A 122 -2.57 36.14 15.12
C THR A 122 -2.45 35.30 13.87
N LEU A 123 -3.24 34.23 13.77
CA LEU A 123 -3.41 33.41 12.58
C LEU A 123 -4.80 33.68 11.97
N LEU A 124 -4.86 33.82 10.67
CA LEU A 124 -6.09 34.06 9.92
C LEU A 124 -6.62 32.73 9.36
N VAL A 125 -7.90 32.46 9.57
CA VAL A 125 -8.56 31.25 9.08
C VAL A 125 -9.15 31.53 7.71
N VAL A 126 -8.48 31.07 6.66
CA VAL A 126 -8.96 31.21 5.27
C VAL A 126 -10.00 30.14 4.96
N ASN A 127 -9.75 28.91 5.39
CA ASN A 127 -10.72 27.83 5.34
C ASN A 127 -10.78 27.10 6.68
N ALA A 128 -11.92 27.22 7.35
CA ALA A 128 -12.10 26.65 8.67
C ALA A 128 -12.24 25.12 8.64
N ALA A 129 -12.65 24.48 7.54
CA ALA A 129 -12.77 23.02 7.37
C ALA A 129 -12.88 22.20 8.69
N GLY A 130 -13.87 22.50 9.54
CA GLY A 130 -14.11 21.79 10.81
C GLY A 130 -13.37 22.27 12.07
N LEU A 131 -12.67 23.42 12.02
CA LEU A 131 -11.93 24.03 13.13
C LEU A 131 -12.86 24.53 14.24
N ALA A 132 -12.59 24.10 15.48
CA ALA A 132 -13.27 24.49 16.71
C ALA A 132 -14.79 24.21 16.70
N GLY A 133 -15.26 23.30 15.85
CA GLY A 133 -16.70 23.10 15.60
C GLY A 133 -17.41 22.27 16.67
N GLN A 134 -16.67 21.60 17.55
CA GLN A 134 -17.18 20.54 18.43
C GLN A 134 -16.64 20.68 19.88
N GLY A 135 -15.99 21.80 20.22
CA GLY A 135 -15.47 22.07 21.56
C GLY A 135 -14.10 21.47 21.86
N GLU A 136 -13.33 21.12 20.83
CA GLU A 136 -11.95 20.64 20.93
C GLU A 136 -11.04 21.61 21.70
N MET A 137 -9.98 21.05 22.29
CA MET A 137 -8.85 21.84 22.75
C MET A 137 -8.00 22.28 21.55
N LEU A 138 -7.96 23.59 21.29
CA LEU A 138 -7.00 24.23 20.40
C LEU A 138 -5.72 24.53 21.16
N GLN A 139 -4.59 24.38 20.48
CA GLN A 139 -3.29 24.38 21.15
C GLN A 139 -2.19 24.93 20.23
N LEU A 140 -1.32 25.77 20.79
CA LEU A 140 -0.05 26.16 20.17
C LEU A 140 1.08 25.76 21.10
N ASP A 141 1.99 24.91 20.62
CA ASP A 141 3.16 24.45 21.37
C ASP A 141 4.40 25.18 20.85
N VAL A 142 5.10 25.91 21.71
CA VAL A 142 6.26 26.75 21.36
C VAL A 142 7.49 26.26 22.10
N MET A 143 8.44 25.68 21.36
CA MET A 143 9.76 25.32 21.87
C MET A 143 10.64 26.57 21.92
N CYS A 144 11.14 26.94 23.10
CA CYS A 144 11.94 28.15 23.32
C CYS A 144 13.00 27.99 24.41
N ASP A 145 13.88 28.99 24.52
CA ASP A 145 14.94 29.12 25.52
C ASP A 145 14.42 29.62 26.89
N GLN A 146 13.29 29.06 27.36
CA GLN A 146 12.73 29.36 28.68
C GLN A 146 12.50 28.06 29.45
N PRO A 147 12.75 28.06 30.78
CA PRO A 147 12.54 26.88 31.60
C PRO A 147 11.08 26.43 31.57
N ALA A 148 10.88 25.12 31.61
CA ALA A 148 9.55 24.54 31.73
C ALA A 148 8.83 25.13 32.96
N GLN A 149 7.55 25.50 32.79
CA GLN A 149 6.74 26.09 33.86
C GLN A 149 6.52 25.14 35.05
N ALA A 150 6.55 23.83 34.78
CA ALA A 150 6.50 22.78 35.77
C ALA A 150 7.39 21.61 35.30
N ALA A 151 8.01 20.91 36.25
CA ALA A 151 8.78 19.71 35.94
C ALA A 151 7.87 18.62 35.37
N ILE A 152 8.29 17.99 34.29
CA ILE A 152 7.56 16.88 33.66
C ILE A 152 8.39 15.61 33.77
N THR A 153 7.86 14.61 34.47
CA THR A 153 8.48 13.29 34.56
C THR A 153 8.68 12.70 33.17
N GLN A 154 9.92 12.40 32.82
CA GLN A 154 10.29 11.83 31.53
C GLN A 154 10.17 10.30 31.52
N VAL A 155 10.07 9.72 30.33
CA VAL A 155 10.10 8.26 30.13
C VAL A 155 11.43 7.67 30.62
N THR A 156 11.43 6.36 30.80
CA THR A 156 12.61 5.60 31.20
C THR A 156 12.89 4.44 30.24
N ASP A 157 14.07 3.82 30.34
CA ASP A 157 14.47 2.65 29.53
C ASP A 157 14.37 2.86 28.00
N ALA A 158 14.64 4.07 27.51
CA ALA A 158 14.67 4.36 26.09
C ALA A 158 15.81 3.61 25.39
N ALA A 159 15.46 2.81 24.38
CA ALA A 159 16.39 2.05 23.55
C ALA A 159 16.00 2.11 22.07
N ALA A 160 16.98 1.94 21.18
CA ALA A 160 16.78 1.83 19.75
C ALA A 160 17.52 0.61 19.19
N VAL A 161 16.84 -0.14 18.31
CA VAL A 161 17.42 -1.24 17.55
C VAL A 161 17.10 -1.04 16.07
N PHE A 162 18.11 -1.13 15.21
CA PHE A 162 17.95 -0.99 13.76
C PHE A 162 18.02 -2.35 13.05
N GLN A 163 17.07 -2.62 12.16
CA GLN A 163 17.06 -3.79 11.28
C GLN A 163 16.24 -3.53 10.02
N ASP A 164 16.76 -3.95 8.86
CA ASP A 164 16.06 -3.97 7.57
C ASP A 164 15.37 -2.65 7.17
N GLY A 165 15.96 -1.51 7.52
CA GLY A 165 15.43 -0.18 7.19
C GLY A 165 14.61 0.46 8.31
N ASP A 166 14.31 -0.26 9.39
CA ASP A 166 13.53 0.26 10.51
C ASP A 166 14.38 0.39 11.77
N ALA A 167 14.35 1.57 12.39
CA ALA A 167 14.73 1.76 13.78
C ALA A 167 13.49 1.57 14.67
N MET A 168 13.48 0.53 15.49
CA MET A 168 12.50 0.33 16.54
C MET A 168 12.97 1.01 17.82
N ILE A 169 12.22 2.01 18.26
CA ILE A 169 12.40 2.75 19.49
C ILE A 169 11.43 2.17 20.54
N THR A 170 11.95 1.75 21.67
CA THR A 170 11.16 1.30 22.83
C THR A 170 11.44 2.17 24.05
N PHE A 171 10.46 2.36 24.92
CA PHE A 171 10.59 3.11 26.17
C PHE A 171 9.53 2.67 27.17
N THR A 172 9.74 2.94 28.46
CA THR A 172 8.75 2.72 29.52
C THR A 172 7.84 3.95 29.63
N GLU A 173 6.56 3.78 29.31
CA GLU A 173 5.51 4.78 29.46
C GLU A 173 5.30 5.14 30.94
N ILE A 174 5.07 6.43 31.20
CA ILE A 174 4.76 6.94 32.55
C ILE A 174 3.27 6.74 32.85
N ASP A 175 2.96 6.41 34.11
CA ASP A 175 1.60 6.17 34.60
C ASP A 175 0.86 5.09 33.80
N SER A 176 1.46 3.90 33.71
CA SER A 176 0.91 2.76 32.97
C SER A 176 -0.58 2.56 33.23
N PHE A 177 -1.39 2.86 32.20
CA PHE A 177 -2.84 2.81 32.27
C PHE A 177 -3.36 1.37 32.38
N ILE A 178 -2.57 0.39 31.95
CA ILE A 178 -2.92 -1.03 31.92
C ILE A 178 -1.87 -1.81 32.71
N LYS A 179 -2.31 -2.46 33.79
CA LYS A 179 -1.46 -3.28 34.65
C LYS A 179 -1.59 -4.78 34.37
N ASP A 180 -2.73 -5.20 33.82
CA ASP A 180 -3.00 -6.59 33.50
C ASP A 180 -2.49 -6.93 32.08
N PRO A 181 -1.49 -7.83 31.93
CA PRO A 181 -1.01 -8.26 30.61
C PRO A 181 -2.05 -9.02 29.77
N ASN A 182 -3.18 -9.43 30.37
CA ASN A 182 -4.26 -10.17 29.73
C ASN A 182 -5.57 -9.36 29.66
N ILE A 183 -5.49 -8.03 29.73
CA ILE A 183 -6.66 -7.15 29.68
C ILE A 183 -7.60 -7.53 28.53
N LEU A 184 -8.90 -7.59 28.85
CA LEU A 184 -9.95 -7.87 27.87
C LEU A 184 -10.20 -6.65 26.99
N TRP A 185 -10.66 -6.90 25.78
CA TRP A 185 -10.81 -5.86 24.77
C TRP A 185 -11.71 -4.71 25.21
N CYS A 186 -12.82 -4.97 25.92
CA CYS A 186 -13.72 -3.91 26.37
C CYS A 186 -13.09 -2.99 27.42
N ASP A 187 -12.35 -3.55 28.38
CA ASP A 187 -11.65 -2.78 29.41
C ASP A 187 -10.53 -1.96 28.77
N TYR A 188 -9.78 -2.56 27.84
CA TYR A 188 -8.81 -1.84 27.01
C TYR A 188 -9.50 -0.71 26.26
N GLY A 189 -10.64 -0.97 25.62
CA GLY A 189 -11.41 -0.01 24.85
C GLY A 189 -11.88 1.19 25.69
N THR A 190 -12.29 0.96 26.94
CA THR A 190 -12.64 2.05 27.87
C THR A 190 -11.44 2.93 28.17
N ILE A 191 -10.27 2.34 28.43
CA ILE A 191 -9.04 3.09 28.69
C ILE A 191 -8.56 3.82 27.42
N ALA A 192 -8.47 3.11 26.30
CA ALA A 192 -8.01 3.64 25.02
C ALA A 192 -8.95 4.71 24.46
N SER A 193 -10.24 4.69 24.81
CA SER A 193 -11.21 5.73 24.44
C SER A 193 -10.79 7.12 24.91
N ARG A 194 -10.00 7.20 26.00
CA ARG A 194 -9.35 8.43 26.44
C ARG A 194 -8.51 9.05 25.33
N PHE A 195 -7.79 8.25 24.54
CA PHE A 195 -6.83 8.75 23.55
C PHE A 195 -7.36 8.71 22.12
N ASN A 196 -8.35 7.86 21.84
CA ASN A 196 -8.76 7.56 20.47
C ASN A 196 -10.17 8.03 20.05
N SER A 197 -10.95 8.63 20.97
CA SER A 197 -12.29 9.13 20.69
C SER A 197 -12.36 10.64 20.46
N SER A 198 -13.28 11.05 19.59
CA SER A 198 -13.64 12.44 19.31
C SER A 198 -14.47 13.14 20.38
N SER A 199 -14.91 12.40 21.39
CA SER A 199 -15.60 12.94 22.56
C SER A 199 -14.77 12.75 23.83
N SER A 200 -13.53 12.30 23.69
CA SER A 200 -12.67 12.00 24.81
C SER A 200 -12.33 13.24 25.62
N GLY A 201 -12.02 13.03 26.90
CA GLY A 201 -11.49 14.10 27.75
C GLY A 201 -10.19 14.69 27.22
N ASP A 202 -9.34 13.89 26.57
CA ASP A 202 -8.08 14.30 25.95
C ASP A 202 -8.33 15.25 24.77
N TRP A 203 -9.31 14.91 23.92
CA TRP A 203 -9.69 15.71 22.77
C TRP A 203 -10.40 17.03 23.17
N THR A 204 -11.32 16.97 24.14
CA THR A 204 -12.05 18.14 24.64
C THR A 204 -11.22 19.04 25.57
N GLY A 205 -10.08 18.56 26.06
CA GLY A 205 -9.29 19.21 27.11
C GLY A 205 -9.88 19.09 28.53
N ASN A 206 -10.82 18.16 28.75
CA ASN A 206 -11.36 17.87 30.08
C ASN A 206 -10.41 17.02 30.95
N VAL A 207 -9.45 16.32 30.35
CA VAL A 207 -8.30 15.71 31.06
C VAL A 207 -6.99 16.17 30.43
N GLU A 208 -5.89 15.93 31.13
CA GLU A 208 -4.55 16.16 30.58
C GLU A 208 -4.32 15.31 29.30
N LYS A 209 -3.72 15.95 28.30
CA LYS A 209 -3.36 15.34 27.02
C LYS A 209 -1.92 14.84 27.07
N ILE A 210 -1.75 13.52 27.09
CA ILE A 210 -0.43 12.89 27.22
C ILE A 210 0.03 12.39 25.86
N ARG A 211 1.26 12.72 25.50
CA ARG A 211 1.89 12.32 24.24
C ARG A 211 3.36 11.96 24.44
N TYR A 212 3.88 11.07 23.60
CA TYR A 212 5.29 10.76 23.52
C TYR A 212 5.81 11.28 22.18
N ARG A 213 6.74 12.24 22.25
CA ARG A 213 7.32 12.92 21.09
C ARG A 213 8.71 12.36 20.81
N ILE A 214 8.96 12.01 19.55
CA ILE A 214 10.19 11.36 19.13
C ILE A 214 11.03 12.38 18.36
N TYR A 215 12.25 12.58 18.84
CA TYR A 215 13.25 13.44 18.23
C TYR A 215 14.41 12.58 17.72
N ARG A 216 14.94 12.90 16.54
CA ARG A 216 16.07 12.20 15.92
C ARG A 216 17.23 13.17 15.67
N SER A 217 18.44 12.70 15.94
CA SER A 217 19.68 13.42 15.63
C SER A 217 20.74 12.49 15.05
N THR A 218 21.53 12.99 14.11
CA THR A 218 22.70 12.28 13.58
C THR A 218 23.95 12.42 14.45
N SER A 219 23.80 13.04 15.62
CA SER A 219 24.84 13.18 16.64
C SER A 219 24.25 12.85 18.02
N PRO A 220 25.08 12.49 19.02
CA PRO A 220 24.59 12.28 20.38
C PRO A 220 23.73 13.45 20.87
N ILE A 221 22.59 13.13 21.47
CA ILE A 221 21.62 14.15 21.90
C ILE A 221 22.11 14.83 23.19
N THR A 222 22.23 16.14 23.10
CA THR A 222 22.49 17.11 24.17
C THR A 222 21.47 18.23 24.05
N GLU A 223 21.38 19.13 25.03
CA GLU A 223 20.45 20.26 24.96
C GLU A 223 20.71 21.12 23.70
N SER A 224 21.99 21.33 23.35
CA SER A 224 22.37 22.07 22.15
C SER A 224 22.07 21.34 20.84
N SER A 225 22.22 20.02 20.78
CA SER A 225 21.90 19.26 19.56
C SER A 225 20.41 18.99 19.41
N LEU A 226 19.64 19.02 20.50
CA LEU A 226 18.18 18.90 20.49
C LEU A 226 17.50 20.05 19.74
N LEU A 227 18.08 21.26 19.78
CA LEU A 227 17.63 22.41 18.99
C LEU A 227 17.57 22.11 17.49
N ASN A 228 18.51 21.31 17.00
CA ASN A 228 18.63 20.92 15.59
C ASN A 228 18.10 19.51 15.32
N ALA A 229 17.55 18.83 16.34
CA ALA A 229 16.99 17.50 16.18
C ALA A 229 15.68 17.58 15.39
N GLU A 230 15.52 16.62 14.48
CA GLU A 230 14.30 16.43 13.73
C GLU A 230 13.18 15.99 14.68
N PHE A 231 12.02 16.66 14.62
CA PHE A 231 10.81 16.13 15.23
C PHE A 231 10.20 15.11 14.28
N VAL A 232 10.31 13.83 14.65
CA VAL A 232 9.95 12.72 13.78
C VAL A 232 8.44 12.47 13.80
N ASP A 233 7.87 12.28 14.99
CA ASP A 233 6.44 12.00 15.17
C ASP A 233 6.02 12.15 16.64
N GLU A 234 4.72 12.05 16.86
CA GLU A 234 4.06 11.96 18.16
C GLU A 234 3.19 10.70 18.25
N LYS A 235 3.26 10.00 19.40
CA LYS A 235 2.41 8.84 19.72
C LYS A 235 1.59 9.08 20.98
N THR A 236 0.39 8.50 21.00
CA THR A 236 -0.41 8.37 22.22
C THR A 236 0.14 7.25 23.11
N PRO A 237 -0.19 7.24 24.42
CA PRO A 237 0.04 6.06 25.25
C PRO A 237 -0.60 4.78 24.68
N LEU A 238 -0.17 3.64 25.23
CA LEU A 238 -0.54 2.28 24.81
C LEU A 238 0.04 1.86 23.46
N SER A 239 1.18 2.45 23.07
CA SER A 239 1.78 2.23 21.74
C SER A 239 2.41 0.84 21.55
N GLY A 240 2.64 0.08 22.64
CA GLY A 240 3.05 -1.33 22.60
C GLY A 240 1.90 -2.35 22.55
N TRP A 241 0.65 -1.90 22.51
CA TRP A 241 -0.53 -2.75 22.43
C TRP A 241 -1.08 -2.83 21.00
N ASP A 242 -1.67 -3.97 20.66
CA ASP A 242 -2.27 -4.23 19.37
C ASP A 242 -3.78 -4.52 19.49
N PRO A 243 -4.61 -3.47 19.51
CA PRO A 243 -6.06 -3.62 19.52
C PRO A 243 -6.65 -4.07 18.16
N ASN A 244 -5.85 -4.04 17.09
CA ASN A 244 -6.28 -4.32 15.73
C ASN A 244 -5.98 -5.75 15.28
N TYR A 245 -5.34 -6.58 16.11
CA TYR A 245 -5.06 -8.00 15.84
C TYR A 245 -6.25 -8.77 15.25
N TYR A 246 -7.44 -8.58 15.83
CA TYR A 246 -8.67 -9.23 15.39
C TYR A 246 -9.39 -8.44 14.27
N GLY A 247 -8.73 -7.51 13.58
CA GLY A 247 -9.32 -6.66 12.54
C GLY A 247 -9.82 -5.31 13.06
N LEU A 248 -10.10 -4.39 12.13
CA LEU A 248 -10.61 -3.05 12.45
C LEU A 248 -12.08 -3.06 12.87
N ASN A 249 -12.47 -2.08 13.69
CA ASN A 249 -13.84 -1.90 14.20
C ASN A 249 -14.40 -3.11 14.95
N GLN A 250 -13.54 -3.87 15.66
CA GLN A 250 -14.02 -4.82 16.66
C GLN A 250 -14.94 -4.06 17.63
N TYR A 251 -16.18 -4.52 17.78
CA TYR A 251 -17.02 -4.08 18.89
C TYR A 251 -16.45 -4.64 20.19
N CYS A 252 -16.84 -4.05 21.32
CA CYS A 252 -16.53 -4.59 22.63
C CYS A 252 -16.80 -6.10 22.72
N ASP A 253 -15.72 -6.88 22.84
CA ASP A 253 -15.73 -8.35 22.98
C ASP A 253 -15.02 -8.75 24.27
N ASN A 254 -15.81 -9.11 25.29
CA ASN A 254 -15.31 -9.53 26.60
C ASN A 254 -14.69 -10.94 26.61
N ALA A 255 -14.70 -11.67 25.49
CA ALA A 255 -14.07 -12.98 25.39
C ALA A 255 -12.63 -12.92 24.88
N LYS A 256 -12.17 -11.76 24.39
CA LYS A 256 -10.86 -11.62 23.74
C LYS A 256 -9.93 -10.70 24.53
N GLY A 257 -8.72 -11.19 24.80
CA GLY A 257 -7.63 -10.36 25.30
C GLY A 257 -6.99 -9.52 24.19
N VAL A 258 -6.52 -8.32 24.52
CA VAL A 258 -5.75 -7.48 23.60
C VAL A 258 -4.31 -7.99 23.50
N LYS A 259 -3.81 -8.14 22.27
CA LYS A 259 -2.45 -8.63 22.05
C LYS A 259 -1.44 -7.51 22.31
N ARG A 260 -0.23 -7.90 22.70
CA ARG A 260 0.92 -7.01 22.79
C ARG A 260 1.75 -7.13 21.51
N LEU A 261 2.34 -6.02 21.07
CA LEU A 261 3.23 -6.00 19.91
C LEU A 261 4.58 -6.65 20.29
N PRO A 262 5.27 -7.33 19.36
CA PRO A 262 6.59 -7.87 19.62
C PRO A 262 7.65 -6.75 19.59
N VAL A 263 8.65 -6.85 20.46
CA VAL A 263 9.86 -6.00 20.43
C VAL A 263 11.05 -6.73 19.79
N ASP A 264 10.99 -8.06 19.77
CA ASP A 264 11.90 -8.94 19.06
C ASP A 264 11.19 -10.26 18.72
N ASP A 265 11.82 -11.12 17.92
CA ASP A 265 11.22 -12.40 17.51
C ASP A 265 10.85 -13.27 18.73
N GLY A 266 9.55 -13.52 18.90
CA GLY A 266 8.99 -14.26 20.04
C GLY A 266 8.98 -13.52 21.37
N VAL A 267 9.37 -12.23 21.40
CA VAL A 267 9.44 -11.41 22.61
C VAL A 267 8.41 -10.29 22.55
N LEU A 268 7.39 -10.35 23.42
CA LEU A 268 6.34 -9.35 23.50
C LEU A 268 6.75 -8.15 24.34
N ALA A 269 6.24 -6.96 23.97
CA ALA A 269 6.34 -5.74 24.76
C ALA A 269 5.84 -5.95 26.21
N GLY A 270 6.47 -5.29 27.18
CA GLY A 270 5.93 -5.19 28.53
C GLY A 270 4.63 -4.37 28.57
N VAL A 271 3.85 -4.47 29.65
CA VAL A 271 2.56 -3.76 29.77
C VAL A 271 2.66 -2.23 29.71
N ALA A 272 3.82 -1.71 30.13
CA ALA A 272 4.16 -0.28 30.09
C ALA A 272 5.12 0.08 28.95
N THR A 273 5.47 -0.85 28.07
CA THR A 273 6.40 -0.57 26.98
C THR A 273 5.68 0.17 25.86
N GLY A 274 6.16 1.38 25.54
CA GLY A 274 5.81 2.10 24.33
C GLY A 274 6.71 1.69 23.17
N ILE A 275 6.16 1.76 21.95
CA ILE A 275 6.87 1.42 20.70
C ILE A 275 6.63 2.52 19.66
N TYR A 276 7.72 2.94 19.03
CA TYR A 276 7.70 3.71 17.79
C TYR A 276 8.68 3.09 16.79
N VAL A 277 8.31 2.99 15.52
CA VAL A 277 9.20 2.48 14.47
C VAL A 277 9.42 3.55 13.41
N ASN A 278 10.67 3.99 13.27
CA ASN A 278 11.07 4.95 12.26
C ASN A 278 11.69 4.23 11.05
N ARG A 279 11.06 4.37 9.87
CA ARG A 279 11.63 3.89 8.60
C ARG A 279 12.66 4.88 8.10
N PHE A 280 13.88 4.41 7.87
CA PHE A 280 14.93 5.17 7.23
C PHE A 280 14.54 5.57 5.79
N GLN A 281 14.64 6.87 5.47
CA GLN A 281 14.22 7.43 4.18
C GLN A 281 15.40 7.89 3.31
N GLU A 282 16.60 8.04 3.88
CA GLU A 282 17.77 8.52 3.15
C GLU A 282 18.41 7.41 2.32
N THR A 283 19.37 7.78 1.46
CA THR A 283 20.01 6.84 0.52
C THR A 283 21.32 6.25 1.04
N ALA A 284 22.00 6.93 1.94
CA ALA A 284 23.30 6.55 2.48
C ALA A 284 23.17 6.26 3.98
N PRO A 285 23.83 5.23 4.52
CA PRO A 285 23.77 4.95 5.96
C PRO A 285 24.26 6.11 6.83
N GLU A 286 23.68 6.24 8.03
CA GLU A 286 24.11 7.23 9.02
C GLU A 286 23.81 6.78 10.46
N SER A 287 24.62 7.27 11.39
CA SER A 287 24.34 7.12 12.82
C SER A 287 23.11 7.93 13.22
N ALA A 288 22.25 7.37 14.05
CA ALA A 288 21.08 8.04 14.61
C ALA A 288 20.97 7.83 16.12
N TYR A 289 20.50 8.86 16.80
CA TYR A 289 20.18 8.88 18.22
C TYR A 289 18.76 9.42 18.38
N TYR A 290 18.01 8.85 19.32
CA TYR A 290 16.64 9.23 19.56
C TYR A 290 16.44 9.78 20.98
N PHE A 291 15.59 10.79 21.10
CA PHE A 291 15.11 11.31 22.37
C PHE A 291 13.59 11.21 22.40
N ILE A 292 13.07 10.66 23.50
CA ILE A 292 11.66 10.46 23.71
C ILE A 292 11.22 11.38 24.83
N SER A 293 10.45 12.41 24.48
CA SER A 293 9.89 13.36 25.41
C SER A 293 8.48 12.95 25.81
N ARG A 294 8.17 12.99 27.10
CA ARG A 294 6.78 12.99 27.56
C ARG A 294 6.25 14.41 27.52
N SER A 295 5.19 14.61 26.73
CA SER A 295 4.45 15.86 26.69
C SER A 295 3.15 15.77 27.48
N VAL A 296 2.86 16.81 28.27
CA VAL A 296 1.61 16.97 29.03
C VAL A 296 0.94 18.27 28.60
N ASP A 297 -0.25 18.16 28.01
CA ASP A 297 -0.95 19.26 27.36
C ASP A 297 -0.03 20.03 26.41
N GLY A 298 0.82 19.34 25.64
CA GLY A 298 1.81 19.90 24.69
C GLY A 298 3.05 20.55 25.30
N ALA A 299 3.09 20.73 26.63
CA ALA A 299 4.29 21.19 27.32
C ALA A 299 5.34 20.08 27.40
N GLU A 300 6.62 20.43 27.35
CA GLU A 300 7.75 19.50 27.43
C GLU A 300 8.89 20.12 28.25
N ASP A 301 9.65 19.26 28.92
CA ASP A 301 10.78 19.65 29.78
C ASP A 301 12.05 18.93 29.31
N PHE A 302 13.03 19.70 28.80
CA PHE A 302 14.28 19.16 28.28
C PHE A 302 15.46 19.32 29.25
N SER A 303 15.21 19.72 30.50
CA SER A 303 16.26 19.96 31.51
C SER A 303 17.02 18.68 31.93
N SER A 304 16.50 17.49 31.60
CA SER A 304 17.07 16.20 31.97
C SER A 304 17.15 15.27 30.75
N LEU A 305 18.28 15.30 30.04
CA LEU A 305 18.61 14.37 28.96
C LEU A 305 19.56 13.28 29.49
N VAL A 306 19.05 12.05 29.65
CA VAL A 306 19.79 10.95 30.30
C VAL A 306 19.82 9.74 29.37
N ALA A 307 21.04 9.35 28.97
CA ALA A 307 21.29 8.18 28.13
C ALA A 307 20.78 6.89 28.80
N GLY A 308 20.11 6.05 28.01
CA GLY A 308 19.43 4.83 28.47
C GLY A 308 18.12 5.08 29.22
N ASN A 309 17.75 6.34 29.47
CA ASN A 309 16.51 6.69 30.17
C ASN A 309 15.50 7.29 29.20
N ASN A 310 15.77 8.48 28.67
CA ASN A 310 14.95 9.15 27.67
C ASN A 310 15.72 9.47 26.38
N VAL A 311 17.04 9.23 26.37
CA VAL A 311 17.89 9.25 25.18
C VAL A 311 18.37 7.83 24.88
N THR A 312 18.21 7.35 23.65
CA THR A 312 18.59 6.00 23.25
C THR A 312 20.10 5.84 23.09
N ASN A 313 20.55 4.59 22.99
CA ASN A 313 21.82 4.27 22.33
C ASN A 313 21.83 4.77 20.88
N GLY A 314 23.04 4.95 20.32
CA GLY A 314 23.21 5.17 18.89
C GLY A 314 22.92 3.90 18.09
N VAL A 315 22.33 4.06 16.92
CA VAL A 315 22.13 2.99 15.93
C VAL A 315 22.65 3.43 14.57
N GLU A 316 23.14 2.50 13.76
CA GLU A 316 23.47 2.76 12.36
C GLU A 316 22.24 2.44 11.51
N GLU A 317 21.68 3.44 10.85
CA GLU A 317 20.51 3.30 9.99
C GLU A 317 20.91 3.20 8.53
N SER A 318 20.15 2.46 7.74
CA SER A 318 20.39 2.25 6.31
C SER A 318 19.08 1.99 5.56
N PRO A 319 19.03 2.05 4.22
CA PRO A 319 17.81 1.73 3.48
C PRO A 319 17.40 0.25 3.65
N GLY A 320 16.09 -0.03 3.66
CA GLY A 320 15.58 -1.40 3.72
C GLY A 320 14.06 -1.53 3.56
N PRO A 321 13.54 -2.76 3.41
CA PRO A 321 12.12 -3.03 3.11
C PRO A 321 11.17 -2.87 4.32
N GLY A 322 11.74 -2.73 5.51
CA GLY A 322 11.05 -2.72 6.80
C GLY A 322 11.21 -4.04 7.55
N ARG A 323 11.38 -3.94 8.87
CA ARG A 323 11.56 -5.07 9.78
C ARG A 323 10.26 -5.86 9.91
N VAL A 324 10.34 -7.17 9.71
CA VAL A 324 9.25 -8.12 9.99
C VAL A 324 9.60 -8.90 11.24
N VAL A 325 8.77 -8.83 12.27
CA VAL A 325 9.04 -9.43 13.59
C VAL A 325 8.05 -10.55 13.86
N LEU A 326 8.55 -11.73 14.24
CA LEU A 326 7.72 -12.86 14.65
C LEU A 326 7.10 -12.56 16.02
N ARG A 327 5.77 -12.57 16.11
CA ARG A 327 5.04 -12.48 17.38
C ARG A 327 5.01 -13.81 18.10
N GLU A 328 4.44 -14.83 17.45
CA GLU A 328 4.23 -16.14 18.05
C GLU A 328 4.12 -17.24 16.99
N THR A 329 4.44 -18.47 17.38
CA THR A 329 4.27 -19.68 16.57
C THR A 329 3.37 -20.67 17.30
N ILE A 330 2.36 -21.18 16.60
CA ILE A 330 1.51 -22.28 17.07
C ILE A 330 1.82 -23.51 16.22
N LEU A 331 2.33 -24.56 16.85
CA LEU A 331 2.74 -25.79 16.15
C LEU A 331 1.62 -26.84 16.15
N ASN A 332 1.55 -27.61 15.06
CA ASN A 332 0.73 -28.81 14.94
C ASN A 332 -0.75 -28.59 15.33
N THR A 333 -1.36 -27.54 14.79
CA THR A 333 -2.76 -27.20 15.03
C THR A 333 -3.65 -27.54 13.82
N SER A 334 -4.96 -27.39 13.99
CA SER A 334 -5.92 -27.38 12.91
C SER A 334 -6.23 -25.93 12.52
N PHE A 335 -6.22 -25.65 11.21
CA PHE A 335 -6.50 -24.32 10.68
C PHE A 335 -7.22 -24.43 9.35
N ASP A 336 -8.33 -23.70 9.22
CA ASP A 336 -9.20 -23.65 8.03
C ASP A 336 -9.47 -25.05 7.44
N TYR A 337 -9.94 -25.95 8.31
CA TYR A 337 -10.28 -27.35 8.02
C TYR A 337 -9.11 -28.25 7.55
N LYS A 338 -7.87 -27.80 7.68
CA LYS A 338 -6.67 -28.62 7.52
C LYS A 338 -6.06 -28.93 8.89
N SER A 339 -5.53 -30.13 9.07
CA SER A 339 -4.79 -30.55 10.28
C SER A 339 -3.28 -30.49 10.05
N ASN A 340 -2.49 -30.58 11.13
CA ASN A 340 -1.03 -30.56 11.12
C ASN A 340 -0.47 -29.29 10.45
N ILE A 341 -0.99 -28.14 10.85
CA ILE A 341 -0.59 -26.82 10.36
C ILE A 341 0.25 -26.13 11.44
N ASN A 342 1.34 -25.50 11.03
CA ASN A 342 2.07 -24.53 11.85
C ASN A 342 1.60 -23.12 11.47
N LEU A 343 1.24 -22.31 12.46
CA LEU A 343 0.85 -20.92 12.29
C LEU A 343 1.96 -20.03 12.80
N GLU A 344 2.43 -19.11 11.97
CA GLU A 344 3.40 -18.08 12.34
C GLU A 344 2.74 -16.71 12.20
N TYR A 345 2.69 -15.97 13.31
CA TYR A 345 2.12 -14.63 13.36
C TYR A 345 3.24 -13.61 13.34
N TYR A 346 3.18 -12.67 12.40
CA TYR A 346 4.18 -11.62 12.21
C TYR A 346 3.56 -10.24 12.38
N VAL A 347 4.40 -9.27 12.75
CA VAL A 347 4.05 -7.86 12.74
C VAL A 347 5.09 -7.10 11.91
N LYS A 348 4.61 -6.17 11.08
CA LYS A 348 5.46 -5.22 10.35
C LYS A 348 4.94 -3.81 10.60
N TRP A 349 5.83 -2.84 10.77
CA TRP A 349 5.45 -1.43 10.87
C TRP A 349 5.56 -0.77 9.50
N ASP A 350 4.41 -0.52 8.89
CA ASP A 350 4.33 0.13 7.59
C ASP A 350 4.24 1.66 7.74
N CYS A 351 4.74 2.32 6.71
CA CYS A 351 4.74 3.77 6.52
C CYS A 351 4.59 4.06 5.02
N TYR A 352 4.61 5.34 4.61
CA TYR A 352 4.61 5.67 3.19
C TYR A 352 5.80 4.99 2.48
N PRO A 353 5.62 4.37 1.29
CA PRO A 353 4.40 4.33 0.46
C PRO A 353 3.44 3.16 0.73
N ALA A 354 3.71 2.29 1.71
CA ALA A 354 2.87 1.14 2.06
C ALA A 354 1.69 1.50 2.99
N TYR A 355 1.76 2.66 3.66
CA TYR A 355 0.71 3.20 4.51
C TYR A 355 0.74 4.73 4.53
N MET A 356 -0.36 5.38 4.95
CA MET A 356 -0.49 6.85 4.88
C MET A 356 0.20 7.58 6.04
N THR A 357 0.45 6.89 7.16
CA THR A 357 1.09 7.46 8.35
C THR A 357 2.27 6.58 8.79
N PRO A 358 3.24 7.11 9.56
CA PRO A 358 4.39 6.32 9.98
C PRO A 358 4.06 5.36 11.13
N SER A 359 4.96 4.40 11.35
CA SER A 359 4.94 3.50 12.51
C SER A 359 3.57 2.84 12.71
N HIS A 360 2.97 2.31 11.63
CA HIS A 360 1.67 1.63 11.69
C HIS A 360 1.86 0.12 11.71
N ALA A 361 1.56 -0.52 12.84
CA ALA A 361 1.69 -1.96 12.98
C ALA A 361 0.61 -2.69 12.17
N VAL A 362 1.02 -3.70 11.40
CA VAL A 362 0.14 -4.56 10.61
C VAL A 362 0.48 -6.02 10.91
N ASP A 363 -0.55 -6.80 11.22
CA ASP A 363 -0.43 -8.22 11.49
C ASP A 363 -0.55 -9.08 10.24
N TYR A 364 0.28 -10.11 10.19
CA TYR A 364 0.25 -11.14 9.16
C TYR A 364 0.19 -12.51 9.82
N LEU A 365 -0.58 -13.41 9.24
CA LEU A 365 -0.59 -14.83 9.57
C LEU A 365 -0.04 -15.61 8.37
N VAL A 366 0.94 -16.48 8.61
CA VAL A 366 1.40 -17.49 7.66
C VAL A 366 1.03 -18.88 8.20
N ALA A 367 0.29 -19.64 7.41
CA ALA A 367 -0.09 -21.02 7.74
C ALA A 367 0.66 -22.00 6.84
N ILE A 368 1.41 -22.90 7.46
CA ILE A 368 2.40 -23.78 6.83
C ILE A 368 1.99 -25.24 7.09
N PRO A 369 1.65 -26.03 6.06
CA PRO A 369 1.41 -27.45 6.24
C PRO A 369 2.64 -28.21 6.76
N ALA A 370 2.46 -29.33 7.45
CA ALA A 370 3.57 -30.17 7.90
C ALA A 370 4.45 -30.72 6.75
N VAL A 371 3.88 -30.89 5.56
CA VAL A 371 4.59 -31.29 4.34
C VAL A 371 4.42 -30.20 3.29
N VAL A 372 5.51 -29.55 2.93
CA VAL A 372 5.56 -28.48 1.93
C VAL A 372 6.56 -28.85 0.85
N SER A 373 6.22 -28.62 -0.41
CA SER A 373 7.16 -28.78 -1.51
C SER A 373 8.30 -27.77 -1.41
N ASP A 374 9.48 -28.08 -1.94
CA ASP A 374 10.63 -27.17 -1.93
C ASP A 374 10.33 -25.77 -2.50
N SER A 375 9.41 -25.66 -3.46
CA SER A 375 8.92 -24.38 -3.99
C SER A 375 7.38 -24.33 -3.97
N PRO A 376 6.76 -23.94 -2.85
CA PRO A 376 5.32 -24.05 -2.66
C PRO A 376 4.53 -22.95 -3.36
N SER A 377 3.33 -23.29 -3.80
CA SER A 377 2.32 -22.30 -4.20
C SER A 377 1.84 -21.49 -2.99
N LEU A 378 1.32 -20.28 -3.23
CA LEU A 378 0.84 -19.38 -2.18
C LEU A 378 -0.63 -19.04 -2.38
N TYR A 379 -1.42 -19.16 -1.32
CA TYR A 379 -2.78 -18.63 -1.23
C TYR A 379 -2.78 -17.33 -0.42
N MET A 380 -3.00 -16.20 -1.10
CA MET A 380 -3.20 -14.90 -0.48
C MET A 380 -4.67 -14.71 -0.10
N ALA A 381 -4.96 -14.82 1.19
CA ALA A 381 -6.30 -14.74 1.73
C ALA A 381 -6.70 -13.29 2.00
N LEU A 382 -7.91 -12.94 1.54
CA LEU A 382 -8.54 -11.65 1.74
C LEU A 382 -9.79 -11.87 2.60
N HIS A 383 -9.82 -11.28 3.80
CA HIS A 383 -10.92 -11.50 4.74
C HIS A 383 -12.15 -10.62 4.40
N CYS A 384 -13.32 -11.08 4.83
CA CYS A 384 -14.59 -10.37 4.71
C CYS A 384 -14.71 -9.21 5.70
N TRP A 385 -15.78 -8.42 5.58
CA TRP A 385 -16.11 -7.40 6.57
C TRP A 385 -16.33 -8.00 7.97
N GLY A 386 -15.69 -7.45 8.99
CA GLY A 386 -15.72 -7.99 10.36
C GLY A 386 -14.83 -9.22 10.58
N GLY A 387 -14.13 -9.67 9.53
CA GLY A 387 -13.10 -10.70 9.62
C GLY A 387 -11.74 -10.16 10.08
N SER A 388 -10.72 -11.04 10.06
CA SER A 388 -9.34 -10.72 10.47
C SER A 388 -8.33 -11.68 9.85
N ILE A 389 -7.06 -11.58 10.25
CA ILE A 389 -6.03 -12.61 9.99
C ILE A 389 -6.38 -14.00 10.50
N ASN A 390 -7.44 -14.18 11.30
CA ASN A 390 -7.85 -15.49 11.82
C ASN A 390 -9.12 -16.06 11.16
N GLY A 391 -9.80 -15.33 10.27
CA GLY A 391 -10.91 -15.94 9.55
C GLY A 391 -11.68 -15.03 8.60
N CYS A 392 -12.75 -15.62 8.07
CA CYS A 392 -13.66 -15.03 7.08
C CYS A 392 -13.08 -14.88 5.65
N TRP A 393 -12.41 -15.90 5.16
CA TRP A 393 -11.89 -15.98 3.78
C TRP A 393 -12.70 -16.95 2.93
N ALA A 394 -12.30 -17.13 1.67
CA ALA A 394 -12.88 -18.13 0.77
C ALA A 394 -12.40 -19.58 1.04
N ARG A 395 -12.32 -20.04 2.29
CA ARG A 395 -11.94 -21.40 2.75
C ARG A 395 -10.76 -22.06 2.03
N TRP A 396 -9.57 -22.01 2.62
CA TRP A 396 -8.33 -22.59 2.14
C TRP A 396 -8.41 -24.09 1.83
N ALA A 397 -9.17 -24.87 2.61
CA ALA A 397 -9.39 -26.30 2.34
C ALA A 397 -10.04 -26.59 0.98
N ASN A 398 -10.74 -25.63 0.37
CA ASN A 398 -11.31 -25.77 -0.96
C ASN A 398 -10.24 -25.77 -2.07
N TYR A 399 -8.98 -25.47 -1.74
CA TYR A 399 -7.86 -25.37 -2.68
C TYR A 399 -6.75 -26.36 -2.32
N PRO A 400 -6.93 -27.67 -2.57
CA PRO A 400 -5.94 -28.69 -2.21
C PRO A 400 -4.60 -28.51 -2.93
N ASP A 401 -4.57 -27.80 -4.06
CA ASP A 401 -3.35 -27.49 -4.83
C ASP A 401 -2.57 -26.27 -4.32
N SER A 402 -3.03 -25.66 -3.22
CA SER A 402 -2.34 -24.53 -2.56
C SER A 402 -1.41 -25.02 -1.45
N GLY A 403 -0.17 -24.52 -1.45
CA GLY A 403 0.90 -24.92 -0.56
C GLY A 403 0.85 -24.16 0.76
N ILE A 404 1.33 -22.92 0.77
CA ILE A 404 1.33 -22.04 1.95
C ILE A 404 0.15 -21.07 1.87
N PHE A 405 -0.40 -20.69 3.01
CA PHE A 405 -1.44 -19.67 3.14
C PHE A 405 -0.91 -18.44 3.86
N VAL A 406 -1.33 -17.26 3.41
CA VAL A 406 -1.07 -16.00 4.11
C VAL A 406 -2.35 -15.19 4.26
N SER A 407 -2.50 -14.48 5.38
CA SER A 407 -3.54 -13.48 5.61
C SER A 407 -2.95 -12.24 6.29
N THR A 408 -3.57 -11.09 6.09
CA THR A 408 -3.29 -9.82 6.80
C THR A 408 -4.61 -9.17 7.19
N ASN A 409 -4.60 -8.30 8.20
CA ASN A 409 -5.73 -7.41 8.43
C ASN A 409 -5.76 -6.35 7.32
N GLN A 410 -6.94 -6.00 6.85
CA GLN A 410 -7.11 -4.84 6.01
C GLN A 410 -7.13 -3.57 6.90
N ASP A 411 -6.36 -2.54 6.56
CA ASP A 411 -6.35 -1.31 7.35
C ASP A 411 -5.68 -0.19 6.56
N PRO A 412 -6.36 0.82 6.01
CA PRO A 412 -7.75 1.19 6.27
C PRO A 412 -8.72 0.21 5.62
N TRP A 413 -9.99 0.25 6.05
CA TRP A 413 -11.10 -0.46 5.41
C TRP A 413 -11.41 0.07 3.99
N ASP A 414 -10.55 -0.24 3.04
CA ASP A 414 -10.56 0.17 1.63
C ASP A 414 -11.10 -0.88 0.63
N TRP A 415 -11.91 -1.83 1.07
CA TRP A 415 -12.33 -3.01 0.30
C TRP A 415 -11.26 -3.81 -0.48
N TRP A 416 -10.00 -3.82 -0.02
CA TRP A 416 -8.83 -4.39 -0.69
C TRP A 416 -8.55 -3.73 -2.06
N THR A 417 -8.92 -2.46 -2.17
CA THR A 417 -8.74 -1.65 -3.38
C THR A 417 -7.73 -0.53 -3.13
N ALA A 418 -8.18 0.64 -2.71
CA ALA A 418 -7.35 1.82 -2.50
C ALA A 418 -7.98 2.84 -1.54
N CYS A 419 -7.15 3.71 -0.97
CA CYS A 419 -7.59 4.78 -0.07
C CYS A 419 -6.99 6.12 -0.47
N ASN A 420 -7.73 7.21 -0.26
CA ASN A 420 -7.24 8.58 -0.44
C ASN A 420 -6.08 8.84 0.53
N GLU A 421 -4.95 9.31 0.03
CA GLU A 421 -3.75 9.56 0.85
C GLU A 421 -3.96 10.64 1.93
N ASN A 422 -5.00 11.48 1.78
CA ASN A 422 -5.38 12.48 2.78
C ASN A 422 -6.37 11.94 3.83
N TYR A 423 -6.67 10.64 3.83
CA TYR A 423 -7.54 10.01 4.83
C TYR A 423 -7.03 10.26 6.26
N GLY A 424 -7.89 10.81 7.12
CA GLY A 424 -7.56 11.13 8.51
C GLY A 424 -6.65 12.34 8.71
N THR A 425 -6.39 13.14 7.67
CA THR A 425 -5.57 14.36 7.72
C THR A 425 -6.45 15.63 7.72
N ILE A 426 -5.83 16.81 7.86
CA ILE A 426 -6.52 18.09 7.65
C ILE A 426 -6.47 18.58 6.19
N LYS A 427 -5.85 17.81 5.28
CA LYS A 427 -5.87 18.03 3.83
C LYS A 427 -7.20 17.54 3.24
N GLY A 428 -7.63 18.15 2.14
CA GLY A 428 -8.88 17.82 1.47
C GLY A 428 -8.77 16.56 0.62
N PHE A 429 -9.84 15.76 0.57
CA PHE A 429 -9.91 14.59 -0.32
C PHE A 429 -9.79 14.98 -1.80
N GLU A 430 -10.32 16.14 -2.20
CA GLU A 430 -10.21 16.66 -3.58
C GLU A 430 -8.78 17.05 -3.95
N ASP A 431 -7.94 17.35 -2.95
CA ASP A 431 -6.54 17.72 -3.15
C ASP A 431 -5.61 16.49 -3.13
N GLY A 432 -6.16 15.29 -2.84
CA GLY A 432 -5.42 14.05 -2.68
C GLY A 432 -5.62 13.07 -3.83
N THR A 433 -4.78 12.04 -3.84
CA THR A 433 -4.87 10.92 -4.78
C THR A 433 -5.24 9.63 -4.04
N VAL A 434 -6.09 8.80 -4.64
CA VAL A 434 -6.41 7.47 -4.12
C VAL A 434 -5.36 6.46 -4.55
N LYS A 435 -4.75 5.78 -3.58
CA LYS A 435 -3.61 4.87 -3.77
C LYS A 435 -3.85 3.50 -3.14
N PRO A 436 -3.37 2.41 -3.76
CA PRO A 436 -3.60 1.03 -3.32
C PRO A 436 -2.64 0.60 -2.19
N PHE A 437 -2.68 1.30 -1.05
CA PHE A 437 -1.81 1.04 0.12
C PHE A 437 -1.88 -0.41 0.60
N THR A 438 -3.10 -0.99 0.67
CA THR A 438 -3.28 -2.39 1.09
C THR A 438 -2.60 -3.38 0.17
N ALA A 439 -2.72 -3.20 -1.15
CA ALA A 439 -2.02 -4.04 -2.11
C ALA A 439 -0.50 -3.89 -1.95
N LYS A 440 -0.01 -2.66 -1.78
CA LYS A 440 1.41 -2.36 -1.62
C LYS A 440 2.04 -3.09 -0.43
N ARG A 441 1.46 -2.98 0.77
CA ARG A 441 2.01 -3.66 1.95
C ARG A 441 1.95 -5.18 1.84
N TYR A 442 0.87 -5.72 1.26
CA TYR A 442 0.68 -7.16 1.20
C TYR A 442 1.65 -7.77 0.20
N LEU A 443 1.89 -7.09 -0.92
CA LEU A 443 2.93 -7.44 -1.87
C LEU A 443 4.34 -7.25 -1.28
N ASP A 444 4.59 -6.21 -0.48
CA ASP A 444 5.87 -6.08 0.25
C ASP A 444 6.11 -7.29 1.15
N PHE A 445 5.14 -7.69 1.96
CA PHE A 445 5.26 -8.86 2.84
C PHE A 445 5.50 -10.15 2.03
N VAL A 446 4.77 -10.35 0.92
CA VAL A 446 4.92 -11.54 0.09
C VAL A 446 6.24 -11.57 -0.66
N PHE A 447 6.60 -10.50 -1.37
CA PHE A 447 7.73 -10.50 -2.30
C PHE A 447 9.06 -10.09 -1.69
N LYS A 448 9.07 -9.35 -0.58
CA LYS A 448 10.31 -8.91 0.10
C LYS A 448 10.64 -9.72 1.35
N PHE A 449 9.70 -10.51 1.85
CA PHE A 449 9.92 -11.36 3.03
C PHE A 449 9.57 -12.84 2.74
N MET A 450 8.31 -13.15 2.45
CA MET A 450 7.88 -14.55 2.33
C MET A 450 8.55 -15.29 1.18
N LYS A 451 8.74 -14.63 0.03
CA LYS A 451 9.31 -15.23 -1.18
C LYS A 451 10.62 -15.95 -0.87
N ASP A 452 11.52 -15.27 -0.18
CA ASP A 452 12.84 -15.81 0.12
C ASP A 452 12.78 -16.71 1.38
N LYS A 453 12.01 -16.33 2.41
CA LYS A 453 11.89 -17.11 3.65
C LYS A 453 11.30 -18.51 3.44
N TYR A 454 10.30 -18.64 2.56
CA TYR A 454 9.57 -19.89 2.32
C TYR A 454 9.72 -20.42 0.88
N ASN A 455 10.66 -19.86 0.10
CA ASN A 455 10.92 -20.23 -1.29
C ASN A 455 9.66 -20.25 -2.18
N ILE A 456 8.79 -19.25 -2.02
CA ILE A 456 7.47 -19.21 -2.68
C ILE A 456 7.61 -19.27 -4.20
N ASN A 457 6.85 -20.18 -4.81
CA ASN A 457 6.72 -20.28 -6.26
C ASN A 457 5.85 -19.14 -6.80
N THR A 458 6.48 -18.12 -7.37
CA THR A 458 5.79 -16.95 -7.93
C THR A 458 4.95 -17.26 -9.16
N GLU A 459 5.15 -18.41 -9.82
CA GLU A 459 4.26 -18.89 -10.89
C GLU A 459 2.92 -19.41 -10.34
N ARG A 460 2.82 -19.63 -9.03
CA ARG A 460 1.67 -20.32 -8.42
C ARG A 460 1.05 -19.55 -7.26
N ILE A 461 1.02 -18.22 -7.36
CA ILE A 461 0.30 -17.36 -6.41
C ILE A 461 -1.17 -17.25 -6.83
N MET A 462 -2.07 -17.48 -5.88
CA MET A 462 -3.51 -17.26 -6.03
C MET A 462 -4.03 -16.33 -4.95
N ALA A 463 -5.11 -15.61 -5.22
CA ALA A 463 -5.77 -14.76 -4.24
C ALA A 463 -7.26 -15.11 -4.11
N GLY A 464 -7.80 -15.04 -2.90
CA GLY A 464 -9.22 -15.31 -2.73
C GLY A 464 -9.82 -14.86 -1.41
N GLY A 465 -11.13 -14.59 -1.45
CA GLY A 465 -11.87 -14.07 -0.31
C GLY A 465 -13.38 -14.11 -0.49
N GLN A 466 -14.10 -13.76 0.58
CA GLN A 466 -15.55 -13.67 0.61
C GLN A 466 -15.99 -12.23 0.91
N SER A 467 -17.13 -11.79 0.35
CA SER A 467 -17.71 -10.47 0.59
C SER A 467 -16.69 -9.38 0.26
N MET A 468 -16.27 -8.57 1.23
CA MET A 468 -15.16 -7.62 1.07
C MET A 468 -13.88 -8.25 0.51
N GLY A 469 -13.48 -9.42 0.99
CA GLY A 469 -12.34 -10.16 0.44
C GLY A 469 -12.60 -10.69 -0.97
N GLY A 470 -13.85 -11.04 -1.27
CA GLY A 470 -14.29 -11.41 -2.63
C GLY A 470 -14.19 -10.22 -3.57
N SER A 471 -14.58 -9.03 -3.11
CA SER A 471 -14.39 -7.75 -3.81
C SER A 471 -12.93 -7.50 -4.14
N GLY A 472 -12.01 -7.75 -3.20
CA GLY A 472 -10.57 -7.67 -3.43
C GLY A 472 -10.07 -8.64 -4.51
N ALA A 473 -10.47 -9.92 -4.41
CA ALA A 473 -10.12 -10.92 -5.41
C ALA A 473 -10.68 -10.55 -6.80
N SER A 474 -11.90 -10.04 -6.85
CA SER A 474 -12.58 -9.57 -8.06
C SER A 474 -11.91 -8.33 -8.67
N MET A 475 -11.64 -7.30 -7.88
CA MET A 475 -11.22 -6.00 -8.38
C MET A 475 -9.70 -5.90 -8.46
N TRP A 476 -9.00 -6.05 -7.34
CA TRP A 476 -7.53 -6.01 -7.34
C TRP A 476 -6.96 -7.20 -8.09
N GLY A 477 -7.49 -8.41 -7.85
CA GLY A 477 -7.03 -9.62 -8.52
C GLY A 477 -7.11 -9.55 -10.05
N MET A 478 -8.22 -9.06 -10.62
CA MET A 478 -8.41 -8.98 -12.07
C MET A 478 -7.37 -8.11 -12.77
N ARG A 479 -6.90 -7.06 -12.10
CA ARG A 479 -5.85 -6.13 -12.58
C ARG A 479 -4.44 -6.69 -12.42
N SER A 480 -4.31 -7.87 -11.82
CA SER A 480 -3.05 -8.45 -11.34
C SER A 480 -2.74 -9.76 -12.04
N GLY A 481 -3.07 -9.88 -13.33
CA GLY A 481 -2.81 -11.07 -14.16
C GLY A 481 -1.34 -11.44 -14.34
N HIS A 482 -0.43 -10.55 -13.97
CA HIS A 482 1.03 -10.76 -13.93
C HIS A 482 1.54 -11.19 -12.54
N ILE A 483 0.65 -11.32 -11.55
CA ILE A 483 0.97 -11.78 -10.19
C ILE A 483 0.18 -13.05 -9.88
N PHE A 484 -1.14 -13.02 -10.11
CA PHE A 484 -2.02 -14.13 -9.76
C PHE A 484 -2.27 -15.04 -10.95
N ARG A 485 -2.09 -16.34 -10.74
CA ARG A 485 -2.54 -17.32 -11.71
C ARG A 485 -4.05 -17.49 -11.71
N SER A 486 -4.66 -17.40 -10.52
CA SER A 486 -6.08 -17.70 -10.31
C SER A 486 -6.66 -16.92 -9.15
N LEU A 487 -7.97 -16.70 -9.20
CA LEU A 487 -8.74 -15.92 -8.23
C LEU A 487 -9.98 -16.68 -7.77
N ASN A 488 -10.34 -16.48 -6.51
CA ASN A 488 -11.59 -16.98 -5.93
C ASN A 488 -12.36 -15.85 -5.25
N SER A 489 -13.53 -15.51 -5.75
CA SER A 489 -14.34 -14.38 -5.28
C SER A 489 -15.74 -14.84 -4.89
N TYR A 490 -16.00 -15.05 -3.60
CA TYR A 490 -17.35 -15.36 -3.12
C TYR A 490 -18.10 -14.06 -2.85
N VAL A 491 -19.26 -13.86 -3.47
CA VAL A 491 -20.16 -12.68 -3.26
C VAL A 491 -19.41 -11.35 -3.19
N GLY A 492 -18.57 -11.09 -4.19
CA GLY A 492 -17.72 -9.89 -4.26
C GLY A 492 -18.40 -8.71 -4.95
N VAL A 493 -17.97 -7.49 -4.62
CA VAL A 493 -18.25 -6.29 -5.42
C VAL A 493 -17.36 -6.29 -6.67
N HIS A 494 -17.96 -6.07 -7.82
CA HIS A 494 -17.29 -5.92 -9.12
C HIS A 494 -17.40 -4.50 -9.68
N ILE A 495 -18.46 -3.78 -9.27
CA ILE A 495 -18.74 -2.40 -9.67
C ILE A 495 -19.11 -1.59 -8.42
N THR A 496 -18.18 -0.79 -7.92
CA THR A 496 -18.28 -0.10 -6.62
C THR A 496 -19.50 0.82 -6.49
N ARG A 497 -19.95 1.44 -7.59
CA ARG A 497 -21.14 2.33 -7.61
C ARG A 497 -22.48 1.61 -7.57
N MET A 498 -22.49 0.30 -7.80
CA MET A 498 -23.72 -0.47 -7.97
C MET A 498 -24.01 -1.41 -6.80
N SER A 499 -23.17 -1.41 -5.76
CA SER A 499 -23.47 -2.14 -4.53
C SER A 499 -24.59 -1.43 -3.76
N PRO A 500 -25.75 -2.07 -3.51
CA PRO A 500 -26.88 -1.41 -2.86
C PRO A 500 -26.57 -0.94 -1.44
N THR A 501 -25.80 -1.72 -0.67
CA THR A 501 -25.50 -1.40 0.73
C THR A 501 -24.13 -0.75 0.92
N TYR A 502 -23.15 -1.07 0.09
CA TYR A 502 -21.74 -0.75 0.40
C TYR A 502 -21.14 0.40 -0.39
N THR A 503 -21.87 1.03 -1.32
CA THR A 503 -21.38 2.20 -2.08
C THR A 503 -20.89 3.32 -1.13
N SER A 504 -21.58 3.57 -0.02
CA SER A 504 -21.18 4.57 0.98
C SER A 504 -19.84 4.26 1.66
N SER A 505 -19.46 2.97 1.76
CA SER A 505 -18.16 2.58 2.29
C SER A 505 -17.02 2.93 1.33
N PHE A 506 -17.23 2.83 0.01
CA PHE A 506 -16.26 3.28 -0.99
C PHE A 506 -16.15 4.80 -1.02
N ILE A 507 -17.26 5.54 -0.89
CA ILE A 507 -17.24 6.99 -0.64
C ILE A 507 -16.36 7.31 0.58
N GLY A 508 -16.44 6.44 1.60
CA GLY A 508 -15.65 6.45 2.81
C GLY A 508 -14.12 6.39 2.64
N VAL A 509 -13.60 6.01 1.46
CA VAL A 509 -12.14 5.90 1.22
C VAL A 509 -11.69 6.54 -0.09
N TYR A 510 -12.57 6.67 -1.08
CA TYR A 510 -12.28 7.32 -2.36
C TYR A 510 -12.61 8.82 -2.32
N GLY A 511 -13.66 9.19 -1.58
CA GLY A 511 -14.40 10.43 -1.78
C GLY A 511 -15.65 10.23 -2.64
N ASP A 512 -16.58 11.19 -2.57
CA ASP A 512 -17.85 11.12 -3.30
C ASP A 512 -17.63 11.00 -4.82
N THR A 513 -18.53 10.30 -5.52
CA THR A 513 -18.45 10.11 -6.97
C THR A 513 -18.40 11.43 -7.76
N SER A 514 -18.99 12.51 -7.24
CA SER A 514 -18.99 13.85 -7.85
C SER A 514 -17.67 14.61 -7.72
N TRP A 515 -16.78 14.19 -6.82
CA TRP A 515 -15.50 14.87 -6.57
C TRP A 515 -14.44 14.55 -7.62
N ASN A 516 -14.65 13.49 -8.42
CA ASN A 516 -13.73 13.05 -9.47
C ASN A 516 -12.29 12.87 -9.00
N VAL A 517 -12.11 12.31 -7.80
CA VAL A 517 -10.78 12.07 -7.22
C VAL A 517 -9.97 11.11 -8.11
N ASN A 518 -8.70 11.44 -8.31
CA ASN A 518 -7.78 10.68 -9.15
C ASN A 518 -7.28 9.41 -8.45
N TYR A 519 -6.96 8.40 -9.23
CA TYR A 519 -6.24 7.20 -8.80
C TYR A 519 -4.78 7.23 -9.25
N SER A 520 -3.87 6.73 -8.40
CA SER A 520 -2.47 6.48 -8.75
C SER A 520 -2.04 5.08 -8.34
N SER A 521 -1.32 4.41 -9.23
CA SER A 521 -0.70 3.09 -9.03
C SER A 521 0.83 3.16 -8.97
N GLU A 522 1.43 4.37 -8.90
CA GLU A 522 2.89 4.56 -8.86
C GLU A 522 3.57 3.70 -7.79
N ILE A 523 2.94 3.58 -6.62
CA ILE A 523 3.49 2.80 -5.50
C ILE A 523 3.57 1.29 -5.80
N LEU A 524 2.86 0.80 -6.83
CA LEU A 524 2.88 -0.60 -7.26
C LEU A 524 3.78 -0.85 -8.48
N GLN A 525 4.45 0.16 -9.02
CA GLN A 525 5.29 0.03 -10.21
C GLN A 525 6.35 -1.07 -10.06
N GLU A 526 6.94 -1.20 -8.86
CA GLU A 526 7.95 -2.21 -8.57
C GLU A 526 7.45 -3.66 -8.74
N TYR A 527 6.13 -3.86 -8.71
CA TYR A 527 5.47 -5.15 -8.91
C TYR A 527 4.97 -5.37 -10.34
N GLY A 528 5.30 -4.48 -11.28
CA GLY A 528 4.95 -4.63 -12.70
C GLY A 528 3.58 -4.08 -13.09
N TYR A 529 2.91 -3.35 -12.19
CA TYR A 529 1.68 -2.64 -12.53
C TYR A 529 1.97 -1.48 -13.50
N PRO A 530 1.03 -1.16 -14.41
CA PRO A 530 1.07 0.08 -15.17
C PRO A 530 1.17 1.28 -14.23
N VAL A 531 2.03 2.24 -14.57
CA VAL A 531 2.17 3.48 -13.81
C VAL A 531 1.05 4.42 -14.23
N ILE A 532 0.16 4.71 -13.28
CA ILE A 532 -0.85 5.78 -13.38
C ILE A 532 -0.48 6.79 -12.31
N THR A 533 -0.30 8.03 -12.73
CA THR A 533 0.04 9.17 -11.87
C THR A 533 -1.19 10.06 -11.67
N ALA A 534 -1.14 10.95 -10.69
CA ALA A 534 -2.19 11.96 -10.53
C ALA A 534 -2.38 12.84 -11.78
N ALA A 535 -1.33 13.04 -12.59
CA ALA A 535 -1.39 13.84 -13.81
C ALA A 535 -2.22 13.18 -14.93
N ASP A 536 -2.36 11.85 -14.92
CA ASP A 536 -3.17 11.11 -15.90
C ASP A 536 -4.68 11.33 -15.69
N SER A 537 -5.08 11.96 -14.57
CA SER A 537 -6.46 12.34 -14.27
C SER A 537 -7.45 11.15 -14.38
N TYR A 538 -6.98 9.96 -14.02
CA TYR A 538 -7.76 8.72 -14.09
C TYR A 538 -8.68 8.62 -12.88
N ASN A 539 -9.99 8.70 -13.09
CA ASN A 539 -10.97 8.68 -12.01
C ASN A 539 -10.95 7.34 -11.25
N VAL A 540 -10.85 7.40 -9.91
CA VAL A 540 -10.73 6.20 -9.06
C VAL A 540 -11.90 5.25 -9.18
N TRP A 541 -13.12 5.78 -9.25
CA TRP A 541 -14.32 4.97 -9.32
C TRP A 541 -14.44 4.26 -10.67
N ASP A 542 -13.87 4.83 -11.73
CA ASP A 542 -13.82 4.20 -13.06
C ASP A 542 -12.70 3.17 -13.14
N TYR A 543 -11.56 3.42 -12.48
CA TYR A 543 -10.49 2.44 -12.37
C TYR A 543 -10.95 1.15 -11.69
N TRP A 544 -11.75 1.27 -10.62
CA TRP A 544 -12.24 0.13 -9.84
C TRP A 544 -13.60 -0.43 -10.31
N ASP A 545 -14.09 0.03 -11.46
CA ASP A 545 -15.21 -0.60 -12.15
C ASP A 545 -14.67 -1.68 -13.11
N ASN A 546 -14.94 -2.95 -12.82
CA ASN A 546 -14.47 -4.05 -13.67
C ASN A 546 -14.98 -3.94 -15.11
N THR A 547 -16.21 -3.45 -15.32
CA THR A 547 -16.78 -3.38 -16.66
C THR A 547 -16.02 -2.39 -17.54
N LYS A 548 -15.72 -1.20 -16.99
CA LYS A 548 -14.93 -0.18 -17.66
C LYS A 548 -13.49 -0.63 -17.88
N TRP A 549 -12.85 -1.17 -16.84
CA TRP A 549 -11.46 -1.58 -16.93
C TRP A 549 -11.26 -2.72 -17.93
N LEU A 550 -12.10 -3.76 -17.91
CA LEU A 550 -11.99 -4.89 -18.83
C LEU A 550 -12.21 -4.46 -20.28
N ALA A 551 -13.19 -3.59 -20.53
CA ALA A 551 -13.48 -3.07 -21.87
C ALA A 551 -12.35 -2.19 -22.41
N ALA A 552 -11.67 -1.42 -21.55
CA ALA A 552 -10.51 -0.61 -21.93
C ALA A 552 -9.22 -1.42 -22.11
N ASN A 553 -9.15 -2.65 -21.58
CA ASN A 553 -7.93 -3.45 -21.54
C ASN A 553 -8.08 -4.86 -22.16
N PRO A 554 -8.70 -5.04 -23.35
CA PRO A 554 -9.04 -6.36 -23.91
C PRO A 554 -7.82 -7.28 -24.09
N ALA A 555 -6.68 -6.71 -24.47
CA ALA A 555 -5.43 -7.44 -24.69
C ALA A 555 -4.61 -7.70 -23.41
N VAL A 556 -4.93 -7.06 -22.28
CA VAL A 556 -4.21 -7.30 -21.02
C VAL A 556 -4.67 -8.64 -20.43
N GLU A 557 -3.74 -9.51 -20.08
CA GLU A 557 -4.10 -10.82 -19.51
C GLU A 557 -4.60 -10.71 -18.07
N THR A 558 -5.61 -11.50 -17.74
CA THR A 558 -6.21 -11.59 -16.41
C THR A 558 -5.96 -12.98 -15.81
N PRO A 559 -6.08 -13.16 -14.49
CA PRO A 559 -6.16 -14.48 -13.89
C PRO A 559 -7.41 -15.24 -14.33
N TYR A 560 -7.38 -16.57 -14.24
CA TYR A 560 -8.60 -17.35 -14.24
C TYR A 560 -9.36 -17.04 -12.95
N ILE A 561 -10.65 -16.70 -13.02
CA ILE A 561 -11.45 -16.40 -11.82
C ILE A 561 -12.61 -17.36 -11.67
N SER A 562 -12.77 -17.86 -10.45
CA SER A 562 -13.98 -18.50 -9.99
C SER A 562 -14.74 -17.57 -9.06
N PHE A 563 -15.90 -17.08 -9.50
CA PHE A 563 -16.70 -16.13 -8.71
C PHE A 563 -18.15 -16.55 -8.55
N SER A 564 -18.82 -15.96 -7.57
CA SER A 564 -20.22 -16.24 -7.28
C SER A 564 -21.00 -15.02 -6.81
N ASN A 565 -22.31 -15.07 -6.97
CA ASN A 565 -23.21 -14.11 -6.34
C ASN A 565 -24.57 -14.74 -6.04
N GLY A 566 -25.20 -14.36 -4.92
CA GLY A 566 -26.58 -14.73 -4.65
C GLY A 566 -27.55 -13.89 -5.49
N VAL A 567 -28.58 -14.51 -6.08
CA VAL A 567 -29.61 -13.78 -6.86
C VAL A 567 -30.50 -12.90 -5.99
N ASN A 568 -30.51 -13.17 -4.68
CA ASN A 568 -31.22 -12.46 -3.62
C ASN A 568 -30.23 -11.80 -2.63
N ASP A 569 -28.97 -11.59 -3.01
CA ASP A 569 -28.02 -10.82 -2.19
C ASP A 569 -28.33 -9.31 -2.31
N GLY A 570 -29.05 -8.78 -1.32
CA GLY A 570 -29.40 -7.36 -1.23
C GLY A 570 -28.23 -6.45 -0.82
N GLY A 571 -27.13 -7.00 -0.31
CA GLY A 571 -25.97 -6.22 0.13
C GLY A 571 -25.00 -5.92 -1.00
N ILE A 572 -24.55 -6.98 -1.67
CA ILE A 572 -23.60 -6.92 -2.79
C ILE A 572 -24.30 -6.57 -4.10
N GLY A 573 -25.51 -7.08 -4.30
CA GLY A 573 -26.36 -6.79 -5.46
C GLY A 573 -26.14 -7.74 -6.64
N TRP A 574 -27.24 -8.33 -7.14
CA TRP A 574 -27.24 -9.21 -8.33
C TRP A 574 -26.90 -8.49 -9.66
N PRO A 575 -27.41 -7.28 -9.96
CA PRO A 575 -27.21 -6.67 -11.28
C PRO A 575 -25.74 -6.44 -11.67
N GLN A 576 -24.90 -6.06 -10.71
CA GLN A 576 -23.47 -5.81 -10.97
C GLN A 576 -22.67 -7.08 -11.26
N ALA A 577 -23.05 -8.23 -10.67
CA ALA A 577 -22.45 -9.52 -10.99
C ALA A 577 -22.76 -9.94 -12.44
N ILE A 578 -23.99 -9.72 -12.91
CA ILE A 578 -24.38 -9.99 -14.30
C ILE A 578 -23.64 -9.11 -15.28
N LEU A 579 -23.53 -7.81 -14.99
CA LEU A 579 -22.76 -6.90 -15.85
C LEU A 579 -21.29 -7.29 -15.91
N ASN A 580 -20.68 -7.64 -14.78
CA ASN A 580 -19.31 -8.14 -14.74
C ASN A 580 -19.14 -9.41 -15.59
N LEU A 581 -20.00 -10.43 -15.40
CA LEU A 581 -19.98 -11.67 -16.20
C LEU A 581 -20.09 -11.36 -17.71
N ASN A 582 -21.06 -10.54 -18.09
CA ASN A 582 -21.27 -10.19 -19.50
C ASN A 582 -20.05 -9.47 -20.10
N THR A 583 -19.41 -8.55 -19.36
CA THR A 583 -18.17 -7.92 -19.83
C THR A 583 -17.02 -8.92 -19.91
N MET A 584 -16.91 -9.86 -18.97
CA MET A 584 -15.90 -10.91 -19.03
C MET A 584 -16.08 -11.81 -20.25
N VAL A 585 -17.32 -12.19 -20.58
CA VAL A 585 -17.66 -12.94 -21.79
C VAL A 585 -17.35 -12.12 -23.04
N ALA A 586 -17.73 -10.84 -23.08
CA ALA A 586 -17.48 -9.94 -24.21
C ALA A 586 -15.97 -9.72 -24.46
N THR A 587 -15.17 -9.66 -23.39
CA THR A 587 -13.72 -9.42 -23.46
C THR A 587 -12.89 -10.71 -23.40
N LYS A 588 -13.55 -11.87 -23.57
CA LYS A 588 -12.94 -13.20 -23.69
C LYS A 588 -12.02 -13.56 -22.52
N ARG A 589 -12.53 -13.43 -21.28
CA ARG A 589 -11.79 -13.70 -20.05
C ARG A 589 -12.01 -15.13 -19.54
N PRO A 590 -10.96 -15.77 -19.01
CA PRO A 590 -11.06 -17.11 -18.45
C PRO A 590 -11.78 -17.07 -17.09
N GLN A 591 -12.94 -17.73 -17.01
CA GLN A 591 -13.79 -17.67 -15.82
C GLN A 591 -14.78 -18.84 -15.72
N ASN A 592 -15.22 -19.11 -14.49
CA ASN A 592 -16.50 -19.73 -14.21
C ASN A 592 -17.29 -18.89 -13.18
N PHE A 593 -18.62 -19.00 -13.23
CA PHE A 593 -19.51 -18.23 -12.38
C PHE A 593 -20.60 -19.12 -11.81
N HIS A 594 -20.84 -19.03 -10.50
CA HIS A 594 -21.92 -19.74 -9.81
C HIS A 594 -22.94 -18.77 -9.23
N TRP A 595 -24.23 -19.09 -9.36
CA TRP A 595 -25.29 -18.39 -8.64
C TRP A 595 -26.27 -19.34 -7.99
N ALA A 596 -26.85 -18.86 -6.89
CA ALA A 596 -27.89 -19.56 -6.16
C ALA A 596 -28.80 -18.57 -5.43
N HIS A 597 -29.93 -19.06 -4.92
CA HIS A 597 -30.83 -18.32 -4.04
C HIS A 597 -30.36 -18.36 -2.56
N GLN A 598 -29.05 -18.32 -2.32
CA GLN A 598 -28.43 -18.40 -0.98
C GLN A 598 -27.94 -17.03 -0.45
N GLY A 599 -28.31 -15.94 -1.13
CA GLY A 599 -27.93 -14.58 -0.77
C GLY A 599 -26.41 -14.46 -0.57
N HIS A 600 -26.02 -13.86 0.56
CA HIS A 600 -24.63 -13.59 0.91
C HIS A 600 -23.80 -14.83 1.28
N GLN A 601 -24.39 -16.04 1.29
CA GLN A 601 -23.70 -17.30 1.57
C GLN A 601 -23.31 -18.07 0.29
N THR A 602 -23.63 -17.52 -0.89
CA THR A 602 -23.36 -18.18 -2.17
C THR A 602 -21.85 -18.30 -2.41
N THR A 603 -21.34 -19.51 -2.61
CA THR A 603 -19.90 -19.77 -2.85
C THR A 603 -19.62 -20.01 -4.33
N SER A 604 -18.38 -19.79 -4.78
CA SER A 604 -17.99 -20.15 -6.15
C SER A 604 -17.51 -21.59 -6.22
N VAL A 605 -17.61 -22.18 -7.41
CA VAL A 605 -17.09 -23.51 -7.68
C VAL A 605 -15.64 -23.37 -8.10
N TYR A 606 -14.71 -23.77 -7.24
CA TYR A 606 -13.28 -23.69 -7.55
C TYR A 606 -12.92 -24.59 -8.72
N HIS A 607 -12.22 -24.03 -9.69
CA HIS A 607 -11.60 -24.80 -10.76
C HIS A 607 -10.16 -25.17 -10.39
N HIS A 608 -9.86 -26.47 -10.34
CA HIS A 608 -8.55 -26.98 -9.93
C HIS A 608 -7.48 -26.67 -10.96
N LEU A 609 -6.81 -25.53 -10.79
CA LEU A 609 -5.71 -25.14 -11.64
C LEU A 609 -4.42 -25.68 -11.03
N LYS A 610 -3.56 -26.31 -11.83
CA LYS A 610 -2.20 -26.72 -11.41
C LYS A 610 -1.08 -26.01 -12.18
N GLN A 611 -1.41 -25.45 -13.33
CA GLN A 611 -0.48 -24.68 -14.17
C GLN A 611 0.04 -23.39 -13.52
N GLY A 612 1.17 -22.93 -14.05
CA GLY A 612 1.83 -21.70 -13.66
C GLY A 612 1.19 -20.45 -14.27
N LEU A 613 1.74 -19.29 -13.92
CA LEU A 613 1.28 -17.99 -14.36
C LEU A 613 1.50 -17.84 -15.87
N HIS A 614 2.68 -18.23 -16.35
CA HIS A 614 3.08 -18.17 -17.76
C HIS A 614 2.72 -19.47 -18.52
N THR A 615 1.48 -19.92 -18.36
CA THR A 615 0.94 -21.07 -19.11
C THR A 615 -0.40 -20.66 -19.73
N SER A 616 -0.58 -20.97 -21.02
CA SER A 616 -1.80 -20.64 -21.74
C SER A 616 -3.04 -21.28 -21.10
N ILE A 617 -4.16 -20.58 -21.11
CA ILE A 617 -5.44 -21.01 -20.53
C ILE A 617 -6.58 -20.76 -21.51
N PRO A 618 -7.60 -21.63 -21.57
CA PRO A 618 -8.76 -21.39 -22.40
C PRO A 618 -9.73 -20.44 -21.69
N ALA A 619 -10.20 -19.43 -22.42
CA ALA A 619 -11.40 -18.70 -22.06
C ALA A 619 -12.60 -19.25 -22.84
N PHE A 620 -13.53 -19.84 -22.10
CA PHE A 620 -14.78 -20.38 -22.62
C PHE A 620 -15.86 -19.30 -22.64
N THR A 621 -16.52 -19.11 -23.79
CA THR A 621 -17.64 -18.16 -23.95
C THR A 621 -18.76 -18.76 -24.78
N ASN A 622 -19.99 -18.26 -24.64
CA ASN A 622 -21.15 -18.70 -25.43
C ASN A 622 -21.39 -20.22 -25.41
N ALA A 623 -21.18 -20.85 -24.25
CA ALA A 623 -21.39 -22.29 -24.13
C ALA A 623 -22.88 -22.67 -24.09
N SER A 624 -23.25 -23.75 -24.78
CA SER A 624 -24.64 -24.21 -24.92
C SER A 624 -25.23 -24.82 -23.63
N ASP A 625 -24.40 -25.19 -22.67
CA ASP A 625 -24.77 -25.80 -21.39
C ASP A 625 -24.76 -24.81 -20.22
N ASN A 626 -24.49 -23.52 -20.50
CA ASN A 626 -24.58 -22.47 -19.48
C ASN A 626 -26.01 -22.31 -18.97
N GLY A 627 -26.15 -22.10 -17.66
CA GLY A 627 -27.45 -21.83 -17.06
C GLY A 627 -28.06 -20.54 -17.59
N VAL A 628 -29.39 -20.50 -17.64
CA VAL A 628 -30.14 -19.30 -18.05
C VAL A 628 -30.06 -18.26 -16.92
N LEU A 629 -29.44 -17.11 -17.20
CA LEU A 629 -29.29 -16.05 -16.21
C LEU A 629 -30.66 -15.44 -15.86
N PRO A 630 -31.05 -15.39 -14.57
CA PRO A 630 -32.27 -14.70 -14.16
C PRO A 630 -32.12 -13.19 -14.37
N MET A 631 -32.99 -12.62 -15.20
CA MET A 631 -32.94 -11.19 -15.56
C MET A 631 -33.41 -10.25 -14.44
N ALA A 632 -34.14 -10.77 -13.44
CA ALA A 632 -34.61 -10.01 -12.28
C ALA A 632 -34.14 -10.66 -10.96
N ALA A 633 -33.77 -9.82 -9.98
CA ALA A 633 -33.43 -10.29 -8.64
C ALA A 633 -34.64 -10.98 -7.97
N GLY A 634 -34.39 -12.06 -7.23
CA GLY A 634 -35.43 -12.74 -6.43
C GLY A 634 -36.35 -13.73 -7.18
N GLN A 635 -35.98 -14.22 -8.38
CA GLN A 635 -36.67 -15.39 -8.94
C GLN A 635 -36.32 -16.65 -8.14
N LEU A 636 -37.36 -17.22 -7.49
CA LEU A 636 -37.29 -18.02 -6.25
C LEU A 636 -36.52 -19.35 -6.30
N ASP A 637 -36.04 -19.82 -7.45
CA ASP A 637 -35.38 -21.13 -7.58
C ASP A 637 -34.20 -21.15 -8.57
N SER A 638 -33.55 -20.02 -8.82
CA SER A 638 -32.43 -19.97 -9.77
C SER A 638 -31.10 -20.38 -9.12
N VAL A 639 -30.71 -21.64 -9.34
CA VAL A 639 -29.32 -22.12 -9.19
C VAL A 639 -28.78 -22.39 -10.58
N GLY A 640 -27.55 -21.99 -10.83
CA GLY A 640 -26.90 -22.31 -12.08
C GLY A 640 -25.44 -21.93 -12.10
N ASP A 641 -24.83 -22.29 -13.22
CA ASP A 641 -23.42 -22.14 -13.43
C ASP A 641 -23.14 -21.64 -14.85
N TYR A 642 -22.03 -20.93 -14.98
CA TYR A 642 -21.41 -20.55 -16.24
C TYR A 642 -20.03 -21.21 -16.31
N ASN A 643 -19.75 -21.91 -17.40
CA ASN A 643 -18.50 -22.62 -17.68
C ASN A 643 -18.03 -23.63 -16.61
N ARG A 644 -18.93 -24.18 -15.79
CA ARG A 644 -18.55 -25.08 -14.67
C ARG A 644 -17.92 -26.39 -15.12
N TYR A 645 -18.38 -26.95 -16.23
CA TYR A 645 -18.05 -28.32 -16.60
C TYR A 645 -16.93 -28.44 -17.63
N PHE A 646 -16.31 -27.34 -18.06
CA PHE A 646 -15.25 -27.39 -19.06
C PHE A 646 -13.89 -27.58 -18.42
N LEU A 647 -13.26 -28.71 -18.74
CA LEU A 647 -11.95 -29.11 -18.26
C LEU A 647 -10.91 -29.03 -19.38
N TRP A 648 -9.64 -28.88 -19.01
CA TRP A 648 -8.51 -28.94 -19.94
C TRP A 648 -7.27 -29.54 -19.28
N ASP A 649 -6.38 -30.05 -20.12
CA ASP A 649 -5.09 -30.58 -19.68
C ASP A 649 -3.98 -29.59 -20.04
N TYR A 650 -3.39 -28.98 -19.02
CA TYR A 650 -2.30 -28.03 -19.19
C TYR A 650 -0.99 -28.68 -19.64
N THR A 651 -0.86 -30.01 -19.49
CA THR A 651 0.35 -30.75 -19.88
C THR A 651 0.40 -31.03 -21.38
N THR A 652 -0.73 -30.92 -22.09
CA THR A 652 -0.81 -31.10 -23.54
C THR A 652 -0.68 -29.79 -24.31
N ILE A 653 -0.38 -28.68 -23.62
CA ILE A 653 -0.31 -27.38 -24.29
C ILE A 653 0.90 -27.36 -25.22
N VAL A 654 0.64 -27.14 -26.51
CA VAL A 654 1.65 -26.71 -27.45
C VAL A 654 1.46 -25.20 -27.62
N ASP A 655 2.55 -24.45 -27.47
CA ASP A 655 2.56 -23.00 -27.69
C ASP A 655 3.88 -22.68 -28.39
N GLN A 656 3.86 -22.70 -29.71
CA GLN A 656 4.98 -22.43 -30.60
C GLN A 656 4.60 -21.33 -31.57
N SER A 657 5.58 -20.70 -32.22
CA SER A 657 5.35 -19.55 -33.12
C SER A 657 4.27 -19.79 -34.17
N ASP A 658 4.21 -21.01 -34.71
CA ASP A 658 3.32 -21.39 -35.80
C ASP A 658 2.08 -22.19 -35.36
N ARG A 659 2.00 -22.65 -34.11
CA ARG A 659 0.86 -23.45 -33.65
C ARG A 659 0.60 -23.41 -32.15
N TRP A 660 -0.66 -23.57 -31.80
CA TRP A 660 -1.13 -23.74 -30.43
C TRP A 660 -2.07 -24.95 -30.33
N GLU A 661 -1.95 -25.74 -29.28
CA GLU A 661 -2.80 -26.93 -29.08
C GLU A 661 -3.20 -27.08 -27.62
N MET A 662 -4.41 -27.58 -27.37
CA MET A 662 -4.88 -27.89 -26.01
C MET A 662 -5.95 -28.98 -26.03
N THR A 663 -5.81 -29.95 -25.11
CA THR A 663 -6.82 -30.99 -24.88
C THR A 663 -7.86 -30.50 -23.89
N MET A 664 -9.14 -30.64 -24.23
CA MET A 664 -10.30 -30.20 -23.47
C MET A 664 -11.41 -31.24 -23.48
N TRP A 665 -12.25 -31.26 -22.44
CA TRP A 665 -13.41 -32.16 -22.33
C TRP A 665 -14.46 -31.59 -21.37
N LEU A 666 -15.63 -32.23 -21.35
CA LEU A 666 -16.66 -32.00 -20.35
C LEU A 666 -16.47 -32.92 -19.14
N ASP A 667 -16.56 -32.34 -17.95
CA ASP A 667 -16.63 -33.08 -16.70
C ASP A 667 -17.78 -34.11 -16.75
N ALA A 668 -17.55 -35.27 -16.13
CA ALA A 668 -18.53 -36.36 -16.10
C ALA A 668 -19.88 -35.92 -15.49
N ALA A 669 -19.85 -34.96 -14.56
CA ALA A 669 -21.02 -34.35 -13.93
C ALA A 669 -21.79 -33.38 -14.84
N SER A 670 -21.26 -33.03 -16.03
CA SER A 670 -22.02 -32.23 -16.99
C SER A 670 -23.34 -32.92 -17.32
N PRO A 671 -24.48 -32.20 -17.27
CA PRO A 671 -25.77 -32.74 -17.69
C PRO A 671 -25.82 -32.98 -19.21
N ALA A 672 -24.95 -32.31 -19.98
CA ALA A 672 -24.83 -32.51 -21.41
C ALA A 672 -23.84 -33.64 -21.74
N ALA A 673 -24.16 -34.44 -22.75
CA ALA A 673 -23.18 -35.39 -23.32
C ALA A 673 -22.14 -34.67 -24.19
N THR A 674 -22.57 -33.60 -24.86
CA THR A 674 -21.79 -32.72 -25.72
C THR A 674 -22.30 -31.28 -25.54
N ALA A 675 -21.41 -30.30 -25.53
CA ALA A 675 -21.73 -28.87 -25.50
C ALA A 675 -20.90 -28.12 -26.54
N SER A 676 -21.50 -27.15 -27.23
CA SER A 676 -20.77 -26.22 -28.09
C SER A 676 -20.28 -25.02 -27.27
N VAL A 677 -19.05 -24.58 -27.50
CA VAL A 677 -18.45 -23.45 -26.77
C VAL A 677 -17.46 -22.71 -27.65
N ASP A 678 -17.40 -21.39 -27.52
CA ASP A 678 -16.33 -20.61 -28.14
C ASP A 678 -15.07 -20.72 -27.28
N VAL A 679 -13.96 -21.13 -27.87
CA VAL A 679 -12.67 -21.30 -27.19
C VAL A 679 -11.72 -20.21 -27.61
N THR A 680 -11.23 -19.43 -26.66
CA THR A 680 -10.21 -18.38 -26.87
C THR A 680 -8.95 -18.73 -26.08
N PRO A 681 -7.82 -19.05 -26.72
CA PRO A 681 -6.55 -19.16 -26.02
C PRO A 681 -6.15 -17.81 -25.42
N ARG A 682 -5.84 -17.80 -24.13
CA ARG A 682 -5.32 -16.65 -23.38
C ARG A 682 -3.96 -17.00 -22.80
N ARG A 683 -3.19 -15.98 -22.43
CA ARG A 683 -1.81 -16.14 -21.93
C ARG A 683 -0.93 -16.92 -22.91
N ILE A 684 -1.12 -16.66 -24.19
CA ILE A 684 -0.26 -17.17 -25.25
C ILE A 684 1.16 -16.60 -25.05
N GLN A 685 2.16 -17.47 -25.06
CA GLN A 685 3.57 -17.11 -24.88
C GLN A 685 4.30 -16.98 -26.22
N ASN A 686 4.04 -17.89 -27.17
CA ASN A 686 4.84 -18.02 -28.38
C ASN A 686 4.05 -17.94 -29.68
N LEU A 687 2.81 -18.44 -29.75
CA LEU A 687 2.00 -18.37 -30.98
C LEU A 687 1.95 -16.94 -31.51
N GLU A 688 2.37 -16.78 -32.76
CA GLU A 688 2.34 -15.50 -33.44
C GLU A 688 0.89 -15.05 -33.58
N HIS A 689 0.57 -13.91 -32.96
CA HIS A 689 -0.77 -13.34 -32.98
C HIS A 689 -0.74 -11.82 -33.01
N GLY A 690 -1.85 -11.25 -33.45
CA GLY A 690 -2.03 -9.82 -33.65
C GLY A 690 -3.27 -9.55 -34.51
N ALA A 691 -3.69 -8.30 -34.57
CA ALA A 691 -4.96 -7.94 -35.21
C ALA A 691 -4.97 -8.33 -36.69
N GLY A 692 -6.01 -9.06 -37.11
CA GLY A 692 -6.14 -9.56 -38.48
C GLY A 692 -5.33 -10.83 -38.82
N SER A 693 -4.62 -11.42 -37.84
CA SER A 693 -3.99 -12.74 -38.03
C SER A 693 -5.03 -13.80 -38.37
N THR A 694 -4.71 -14.73 -39.26
CA THR A 694 -5.60 -15.85 -39.63
C THR A 694 -4.99 -17.20 -39.28
N TYR A 695 -5.84 -18.14 -38.87
CA TYR A 695 -5.45 -19.47 -38.41
C TYR A 695 -6.34 -20.53 -39.05
N ALA A 696 -5.76 -21.66 -39.43
CA ALA A 696 -6.49 -22.91 -39.60
C ALA A 696 -6.68 -23.54 -38.22
N TRP A 697 -7.79 -24.23 -38.01
CA TRP A 697 -8.00 -24.99 -36.80
C TRP A 697 -8.54 -26.39 -37.10
N GLU A 698 -8.17 -27.34 -36.24
CA GLU A 698 -8.62 -28.72 -36.24
C GLU A 698 -9.06 -29.11 -34.83
N LEU A 699 -10.10 -29.92 -34.71
CA LEU A 699 -10.53 -30.54 -33.47
C LEU A 699 -10.40 -32.04 -33.63
N ASP A 700 -9.55 -32.64 -32.80
CA ASP A 700 -9.24 -34.06 -32.88
C ASP A 700 -9.87 -34.82 -31.72
N GLU A 701 -10.37 -36.01 -32.01
CA GLU A 701 -10.73 -37.01 -31.00
C GLU A 701 -9.86 -38.25 -31.21
N GLY A 702 -8.83 -38.39 -30.37
CA GLY A 702 -7.75 -39.36 -30.59
C GLY A 702 -6.92 -38.99 -31.83
N VAL A 703 -6.93 -39.87 -32.84
CA VAL A 703 -6.20 -39.67 -34.11
C VAL A 703 -7.09 -39.17 -35.24
N THR A 704 -8.37 -38.93 -34.97
CA THR A 704 -9.37 -38.55 -35.96
C THR A 704 -9.67 -37.07 -35.86
N VAL A 705 -9.49 -36.34 -36.96
CA VAL A 705 -9.99 -34.95 -37.10
C VAL A 705 -11.52 -35.01 -37.24
N ILE A 706 -12.23 -34.49 -36.25
CA ILE A 706 -13.71 -34.52 -36.21
C ILE A 706 -14.35 -33.20 -36.65
N ALA A 707 -13.59 -32.11 -36.63
CA ALA A 707 -13.99 -30.83 -37.20
C ALA A 707 -12.76 -30.00 -37.58
N SER A 708 -12.89 -29.11 -38.55
CA SER A 708 -11.83 -28.18 -38.94
C SER A 708 -12.41 -26.92 -39.55
N GLY A 709 -11.63 -25.84 -39.58
CA GLY A 709 -12.03 -24.60 -40.24
C GLY A 709 -10.94 -23.54 -40.21
N THR A 710 -11.35 -22.29 -40.41
CA THR A 710 -10.48 -21.12 -40.29
C THR A 710 -11.08 -20.10 -39.34
N THR A 711 -10.24 -19.36 -38.62
CA THR A 711 -10.65 -18.21 -37.81
C THR A 711 -9.65 -17.08 -37.93
N SER A 712 -10.02 -15.89 -37.47
CA SER A 712 -9.17 -14.71 -37.48
C SER A 712 -9.14 -14.06 -36.09
N ALA A 713 -8.01 -13.46 -35.75
CA ALA A 713 -7.89 -12.62 -34.57
C ALA A 713 -8.62 -11.29 -34.78
N ASP A 714 -9.29 -10.81 -33.73
CA ASP A 714 -10.04 -9.55 -33.73
C ASP A 714 -9.11 -8.31 -33.77
N GLN A 715 -9.68 -7.11 -33.68
CA GLN A 715 -8.92 -5.86 -33.65
C GLN A 715 -7.94 -5.73 -32.46
N ASN A 716 -8.12 -6.53 -31.41
CA ASN A 716 -7.25 -6.58 -30.24
C ASN A 716 -6.20 -7.70 -30.33
N GLY A 717 -6.17 -8.45 -31.44
CA GLY A 717 -5.29 -9.60 -31.61
C GLY A 717 -5.75 -10.87 -30.90
N ILE A 718 -7.01 -10.93 -30.46
CA ILE A 718 -7.58 -12.07 -29.73
C ILE A 718 -8.19 -13.06 -30.72
N VAL A 719 -7.73 -14.31 -30.71
CA VAL A 719 -8.25 -15.39 -31.57
C VAL A 719 -9.26 -16.26 -30.83
N THR A 720 -10.44 -16.44 -31.44
CA THR A 720 -11.51 -17.31 -30.90
C THR A 720 -11.91 -18.33 -31.96
N VAL A 721 -11.98 -19.61 -31.58
CA VAL A 721 -12.62 -20.65 -32.39
C VAL A 721 -14.07 -20.79 -31.94
N PRO A 722 -15.05 -20.47 -32.78
CA PRO A 722 -16.45 -20.49 -32.38
C PRO A 722 -17.00 -21.92 -32.33
N GLN A 723 -17.92 -22.16 -31.40
CA GLN A 723 -18.76 -23.36 -31.35
C GLN A 723 -18.01 -24.71 -31.42
N VAL A 724 -16.86 -24.80 -30.75
CA VAL A 724 -16.12 -26.05 -30.56
C VAL A 724 -17.01 -27.02 -29.78
N ALA A 725 -17.33 -28.18 -30.38
CA ALA A 725 -18.12 -29.20 -29.72
C ALA A 725 -17.23 -30.04 -28.79
N LEU A 726 -17.38 -29.88 -27.48
CA LEU A 726 -16.70 -30.68 -26.47
C LEU A 726 -17.65 -31.74 -25.90
N SER A 727 -17.14 -32.93 -25.62
CA SER A 727 -17.88 -34.06 -25.04
C SER A 727 -17.17 -34.58 -23.80
N LYS A 728 -17.68 -35.66 -23.20
CA LYS A 728 -17.02 -36.34 -22.06
C LYS A 728 -15.71 -37.07 -22.44
N THR A 729 -15.37 -37.09 -23.72
CA THR A 729 -14.11 -37.61 -24.27
C THR A 729 -13.10 -36.48 -24.47
N HIS A 730 -11.82 -36.80 -24.43
CA HIS A 730 -10.75 -35.83 -24.60
C HIS A 730 -10.64 -35.41 -26.06
N ARG A 731 -10.74 -34.10 -26.32
CA ARG A 731 -10.63 -33.51 -27.66
C ARG A 731 -9.52 -32.47 -27.71
N THR A 732 -8.65 -32.54 -28.71
CA THR A 732 -7.54 -31.59 -28.86
C THR A 732 -7.90 -30.53 -29.89
N LEU A 733 -8.02 -29.28 -29.47
CA LEU A 733 -8.12 -28.15 -30.39
C LEU A 733 -6.72 -27.73 -30.81
N LYS A 734 -6.48 -27.70 -32.11
CA LYS A 734 -5.23 -27.26 -32.73
C LYS A 734 -5.48 -26.00 -33.52
N LEU A 735 -4.63 -25.00 -33.34
CA LEU A 735 -4.57 -23.78 -34.13
C LEU A 735 -3.23 -23.75 -34.85
N SER A 736 -3.28 -23.66 -36.17
CA SER A 736 -2.09 -23.50 -37.02
C SER A 736 -2.12 -22.14 -37.69
N CYS A 737 -1.02 -21.42 -37.59
CA CYS A 737 -0.85 -20.13 -38.23
C CYS A 737 -0.97 -20.25 -39.76
N ASN A 738 -1.88 -19.48 -40.36
CA ASN A 738 -1.97 -19.36 -41.82
C ASN A 738 -1.25 -18.07 -42.27
N THR A 739 -1.78 -16.93 -41.84
CA THR A 739 -1.22 -15.60 -42.08
C THR A 739 -1.21 -14.86 -40.76
N CYS A 740 -0.24 -15.15 -39.90
CA CYS A 740 -0.13 -14.45 -38.62
C CYS A 740 0.61 -13.14 -38.80
N ILE A 741 0.04 -12.11 -38.18
CA ILE A 741 0.62 -10.79 -38.14
C ILE A 741 1.09 -10.59 -36.72
N THR A 742 2.40 -10.48 -36.55
CA THR A 742 2.97 -9.91 -35.34
C THR A 742 2.83 -8.38 -35.42
N THR A 743 1.59 -7.86 -35.39
CA THR A 743 1.38 -6.41 -35.35
C THR A 743 1.84 -5.92 -34.00
N GLY A 744 3.01 -5.29 -33.92
CA GLY A 744 3.33 -4.23 -32.94
C GLY A 744 3.09 -4.51 -31.45
N VAL A 745 2.69 -5.71 -31.04
CA VAL A 745 3.07 -6.30 -29.77
C VAL A 745 4.56 -6.39 -29.94
N GLU A 746 5.28 -5.39 -29.40
CA GLU A 746 6.71 -5.59 -29.21
C GLU A 746 6.86 -6.99 -28.62
N PRO A 747 7.77 -7.83 -29.14
CA PRO A 747 8.17 -8.99 -28.37
C PRO A 747 8.50 -8.45 -26.98
N ARG A 748 7.71 -8.80 -25.96
CA ARG A 748 7.93 -8.33 -24.59
C ARG A 748 9.17 -8.97 -23.95
N LEU A 749 10.04 -9.53 -24.78
CA LEU A 749 11.46 -9.66 -24.55
C LEU A 749 12.22 -8.42 -25.04
N SER A 750 11.75 -7.21 -24.73
CA SER A 750 12.65 -6.07 -24.53
C SER A 750 13.29 -6.21 -23.15
N THR A 751 14.34 -7.03 -23.08
CA THR A 751 15.06 -7.41 -21.86
C THR A 751 16.18 -6.44 -21.53
N VAL A 752 16.08 -5.15 -21.88
CA VAL A 752 17.07 -4.22 -21.34
C VAL A 752 16.96 -4.25 -19.82
N THR A 753 17.96 -4.81 -19.16
CA THR A 753 18.01 -5.00 -17.71
C THR A 753 18.87 -3.93 -17.08
N SER A 754 19.89 -3.42 -17.78
CA SER A 754 20.77 -2.38 -17.29
C SER A 754 21.48 -1.59 -18.40
N ILE A 755 21.94 -0.39 -18.04
CA ILE A 755 22.90 0.41 -18.79
C ILE A 755 24.19 0.47 -17.96
N ASP A 756 25.29 0.00 -18.55
CA ASP A 756 26.63 0.16 -18.00
C ASP A 756 27.40 1.22 -18.80
N ALA A 757 28.33 1.89 -18.13
CA ALA A 757 29.14 2.93 -18.73
C ALA A 757 30.57 2.84 -18.20
N PHE A 758 31.54 2.61 -19.07
CA PHE A 758 32.94 2.49 -18.68
C PHE A 758 33.87 3.22 -19.68
N PRO A 759 34.86 3.99 -19.18
CA PRO A 759 35.00 4.44 -17.79
C PRO A 759 33.83 5.36 -17.38
N ASN A 760 33.53 5.47 -16.08
CA ASN A 760 32.60 6.46 -15.53
C ASN A 760 32.98 6.73 -14.05
N PRO A 761 33.58 7.88 -13.71
CA PRO A 761 33.75 9.08 -14.53
C PRO A 761 34.64 8.90 -15.78
N PHE A 762 34.45 9.73 -16.81
CA PHE A 762 35.09 9.57 -18.14
C PHE A 762 35.70 10.88 -18.68
N ASN A 763 36.65 10.77 -19.62
CA ASN A 763 37.33 11.92 -20.27
C ASN A 763 37.85 11.60 -21.69
N PRO A 764 37.38 12.29 -22.75
CA PRO A 764 36.04 12.82 -22.95
C PRO A 764 35.09 11.74 -23.51
N SER A 765 35.54 10.49 -23.67
CA SER A 765 34.75 9.40 -24.26
C SER A 765 34.38 8.32 -23.25
N VAL A 766 33.17 7.78 -23.38
CA VAL A 766 32.64 6.67 -22.58
C VAL A 766 32.00 5.63 -23.50
N GLN A 767 32.18 4.37 -23.16
CA GLN A 767 31.47 3.26 -23.79
C GLN A 767 30.20 2.97 -23.00
N ILE A 768 29.05 3.13 -23.64
CA ILE A 768 27.72 2.84 -23.08
C ILE A 768 27.31 1.45 -23.55
N MET A 769 27.22 0.51 -22.62
CA MET A 769 26.81 -0.87 -22.87
C MET A 769 25.35 -1.03 -22.46
N LEU A 770 24.54 -1.52 -23.40
CA LEU A 770 23.13 -1.86 -23.21
C LEU A 770 23.04 -3.38 -23.10
N ASN A 771 22.64 -3.89 -21.94
CA ASN A 771 22.44 -5.31 -21.71
C ASN A 771 20.98 -5.66 -22.02
N GLY A 772 20.72 -6.28 -23.18
CA GLY A 772 19.38 -6.63 -23.68
C GLY A 772 19.09 -6.13 -25.10
N HIS A 773 17.88 -6.41 -25.61
CA HIS A 773 17.44 -6.07 -26.98
C HIS A 773 16.21 -5.16 -27.00
N GLY A 774 15.88 -4.60 -28.16
CA GLY A 774 14.61 -3.87 -28.38
C GLY A 774 14.64 -2.40 -27.95
N VAL A 775 15.78 -1.74 -28.04
CA VAL A 775 15.94 -0.32 -27.66
C VAL A 775 15.36 0.57 -28.77
N LYS A 776 14.30 1.31 -28.44
CA LYS A 776 13.63 2.29 -29.31
C LYS A 776 14.30 3.66 -29.32
N SER A 777 14.92 4.07 -28.22
CA SER A 777 15.69 5.34 -28.17
C SER A 777 16.82 5.28 -27.16
N LEU A 778 17.92 5.98 -27.46
CA LEU A 778 19.05 6.19 -26.55
C LEU A 778 19.48 7.66 -26.64
N ARG A 779 19.25 8.43 -25.58
CA ARG A 779 19.51 9.88 -25.55
C ARG A 779 20.27 10.28 -24.30
N ILE A 780 21.06 11.33 -24.40
CA ILE A 780 21.85 11.88 -23.30
C ILE A 780 21.36 13.28 -22.97
N TYR A 781 21.19 13.55 -21.68
CA TYR A 781 20.65 14.78 -21.13
C TYR A 781 21.67 15.44 -20.20
N ASN A 782 21.70 16.78 -20.17
CA ASN A 782 22.43 17.52 -19.14
C ASN A 782 21.60 17.63 -17.84
N ALA A 783 22.20 18.20 -16.79
CA ALA A 783 21.55 18.37 -15.48
C ALA A 783 20.24 19.20 -15.52
N ASN A 784 20.04 20.03 -16.55
CA ASN A 784 18.80 20.81 -16.75
C ASN A 784 17.76 20.07 -17.60
N GLY A 785 17.96 18.78 -17.89
CA GLY A 785 17.03 17.96 -18.68
C GLY A 785 17.03 18.26 -20.18
N ARG A 786 18.00 19.01 -20.72
CA ARG A 786 18.13 19.25 -22.17
C ARG A 786 18.91 18.12 -22.82
N ILE A 787 18.46 17.67 -23.99
CA ILE A 787 19.16 16.66 -24.80
C ILE A 787 20.46 17.27 -25.32
N VAL A 788 21.58 16.59 -25.09
CA VAL A 788 22.92 16.96 -25.59
C VAL A 788 23.47 15.98 -26.62
N ALA A 789 22.90 14.78 -26.71
CA ALA A 789 23.17 13.81 -27.78
C ALA A 789 21.98 12.85 -27.99
N ASP A 790 21.71 12.50 -29.25
CA ASP A 790 20.83 11.39 -29.61
C ASP A 790 21.69 10.30 -30.26
N LEU A 791 21.77 9.14 -29.62
CA LEU A 791 22.61 8.02 -30.00
C LEU A 791 21.77 6.84 -30.54
N THR A 792 20.48 7.07 -30.80
CA THR A 792 19.52 6.02 -31.17
C THR A 792 19.94 5.26 -32.43
N SER A 793 20.47 5.94 -33.45
CA SER A 793 20.95 5.33 -34.69
C SER A 793 22.16 4.40 -34.51
N ASN A 794 22.86 4.50 -33.38
CA ASN A 794 24.08 3.77 -33.12
C ASN A 794 23.82 2.46 -32.36
N VAL A 795 22.57 2.22 -31.94
CA VAL A 795 22.16 1.01 -31.23
C VAL A 795 21.94 -0.14 -32.22
N ARG A 796 22.59 -1.28 -31.99
CA ARG A 796 22.42 -2.48 -32.83
C ARG A 796 21.33 -3.39 -32.23
N ASN A 797 20.13 -3.37 -32.82
CA ASN A 797 18.97 -4.15 -32.35
C ASN A 797 18.84 -5.57 -32.96
N GLY A 798 19.94 -6.27 -33.23
CA GLY A 798 19.87 -7.62 -33.81
C GLY A 798 19.30 -8.66 -32.83
N LYS A 799 18.46 -9.60 -33.31
CA LYS A 799 17.89 -10.72 -32.51
C LYS A 799 18.95 -11.66 -31.89
N SER A 800 20.21 -11.58 -32.32
CA SER A 800 21.35 -12.39 -31.85
C SER A 800 22.39 -11.63 -31.01
N ALA A 801 22.26 -10.32 -30.83
CA ALA A 801 23.24 -9.50 -30.09
C ALA A 801 22.81 -9.26 -28.64
N ALA A 802 23.18 -10.15 -27.71
CA ALA A 802 22.82 -10.05 -26.28
C ALA A 802 23.21 -8.72 -25.60
N GLN A 803 24.11 -7.95 -26.23
CA GLN A 803 24.59 -6.65 -25.79
C GLN A 803 24.81 -5.71 -26.99
N SER A 804 24.47 -4.43 -26.82
CA SER A 804 24.84 -3.37 -27.78
C SER A 804 25.76 -2.36 -27.10
N SER A 805 26.88 -2.05 -27.74
CA SER A 805 27.84 -1.04 -27.25
C SER A 805 27.79 0.19 -28.14
N VAL A 806 27.60 1.36 -27.52
CA VAL A 806 27.61 2.67 -28.18
C VAL A 806 28.68 3.54 -27.56
N GLN A 807 29.61 4.04 -28.36
CA GLN A 807 30.60 5.02 -27.90
C GLN A 807 30.02 6.42 -27.96
N TRP A 808 30.20 7.19 -26.88
CA TRP A 808 29.89 8.61 -26.84
C TRP A 808 31.17 9.42 -26.67
N ASP A 809 31.36 10.45 -27.50
CA ASP A 809 32.40 11.47 -27.35
C ASP A 809 31.76 12.79 -26.90
N ALA A 810 32.07 13.20 -25.66
CA ALA A 810 31.60 14.43 -25.05
C ALA A 810 32.63 15.56 -25.10
N SER A 811 33.62 15.50 -26.01
CA SER A 811 34.72 16.47 -26.13
C SER A 811 34.29 17.92 -26.32
N ARG A 812 33.03 18.19 -26.69
CA ARG A 812 32.46 19.54 -26.88
C ARG A 812 31.58 20.03 -25.72
N LEU A 813 31.47 19.26 -24.63
CA LEU A 813 30.62 19.57 -23.48
C LEU A 813 31.46 19.94 -22.24
N SER A 814 30.84 20.62 -21.27
CA SER A 814 31.47 21.01 -20.01
C SER A 814 31.56 19.83 -19.04
N SER A 815 32.59 19.76 -18.18
CA SER A 815 32.63 18.81 -17.05
C SER A 815 31.34 18.89 -16.23
N GLY A 816 30.85 17.75 -15.75
CA GLY A 816 29.61 17.70 -14.99
C GLY A 816 28.83 16.40 -15.16
N MET A 817 27.61 16.42 -14.63
CA MET A 817 26.70 15.28 -14.64
C MET A 817 25.82 15.25 -15.89
N TYR A 818 25.74 14.09 -16.51
CA TYR A 818 24.85 13.78 -17.62
C TYR A 818 24.02 12.54 -17.28
N ILE A 819 22.88 12.38 -17.93
CA ILE A 819 22.01 11.22 -17.79
C ILE A 819 21.85 10.59 -19.16
N VAL A 820 22.27 9.33 -19.32
CA VAL A 820 21.84 8.53 -20.48
C VAL A 820 20.51 7.89 -20.14
N LYS A 821 19.56 7.95 -21.09
CA LYS A 821 18.22 7.38 -21.01
C LYS A 821 18.01 6.47 -22.22
N ALA A 822 17.76 5.19 -21.96
CA ALA A 822 17.30 4.24 -22.95
C ALA A 822 15.79 3.99 -22.78
N VAL A 823 15.07 3.88 -23.89
CA VAL A 823 13.67 3.42 -23.93
C VAL A 823 13.65 2.11 -24.70
N ALA A 824 13.16 1.04 -24.09
CA ALA A 824 12.99 -0.27 -24.70
C ALA A 824 11.60 -0.82 -24.35
N GLY A 825 10.72 -0.95 -25.33
CA GLY A 825 9.29 -1.19 -25.07
C GLY A 825 8.69 -0.16 -24.12
N ASN A 826 8.17 -0.65 -22.99
CA ASN A 826 7.56 0.18 -21.94
C ASN A 826 8.54 0.53 -20.81
N ARG A 827 9.81 0.13 -20.90
CA ARG A 827 10.83 0.42 -19.88
C ARG A 827 11.63 1.65 -20.26
N ILE A 828 11.83 2.50 -19.25
CA ILE A 828 12.79 3.60 -19.29
C ILE A 828 13.90 3.25 -18.32
N ILE A 829 15.14 3.16 -18.81
CA ILE A 829 16.32 2.89 -17.98
C ILE A 829 17.23 4.10 -18.12
N THR A 830 17.72 4.58 -16.99
CA THR A 830 18.64 5.72 -16.93
C THR A 830 19.93 5.33 -16.23
N LYS A 831 21.03 5.98 -16.60
CA LYS A 831 22.32 5.87 -15.90
C LYS A 831 22.97 7.24 -15.83
N LYS A 832 23.52 7.57 -14.67
CA LYS A 832 24.32 8.78 -14.45
C LYS A 832 25.70 8.62 -15.09
N LEU A 833 26.13 9.62 -15.84
CA LEU A 833 27.47 9.75 -16.42
C LEU A 833 28.16 10.98 -15.83
N VAL A 834 29.44 10.88 -15.50
CA VAL A 834 30.23 11.97 -14.93
C VAL A 834 31.39 12.28 -15.88
N LEU A 835 31.30 13.39 -16.61
CA LEU A 835 32.39 13.88 -17.46
C LEU A 835 33.38 14.66 -16.59
N MET A 836 34.62 14.20 -16.53
CA MET A 836 35.73 14.92 -15.90
C MET A 836 36.71 15.31 -17.01
N ARG A 837 36.76 16.57 -17.39
CA ARG A 837 37.90 17.06 -18.17
C ARG A 837 39.15 17.16 -17.33
#